data_AF-A0A1Y4MVR6-F1
#
_entry.id   AF-A0A1Y4MVR6-F1
#
_cell.length_a   1.000
_cell.length_b   1.000
_cell.length_c   1.000
_cell.angle_alpha   90.00
_cell.angle_beta   90.00
_cell.angle_gamma   90.00
#
_symmetry.space_group_name_H-M   'P 1'
#
loop_
_entity.id
_entity.type
_entity.pdbx_description
1 polymer ?
#
loop_
_entity_poly.entity_id
_entity_poly.type
_entity_poly.pdbx_seq_one_letter_code
_entity_poly.pdbx_strand_id
1 'polypeptide(L)'
;MLDGNKSTWWESDWSSSATYFEPGDYFIIDLGKVREDLSQIIFTPRQDNQNGHIYEFEIYTSAVEGDLTDTDIDNEANGFTLAGKGEWGSGTDDCTATFASRDARYVAVKVFSVGGDGNTITCGEFNAKTEADVTVDVSALEGAIAIAQQAIADTTNEIAKEKIQAALDAVGDVNLYVQEGVQAAADALLETVETYATIGNVTTVKPGKVWVDNNGNAIQAHGGGILYDEKTKTYYWYGEHKGYENVPTGAETGNPGIGIGCYSSKDLLNWTYEGVALPVFNNPQLVDGTTTDDDVPMYVSEESDIYKNSPLPEFEGTASNHNGLMKSPYSSLSALNSDEYIDELNALYENDNLTFEEKQQMYREFNWNRVVERPKVIYNDATGKYVMWWHQDGPRMGLYTVASAGIAISDSPTGPFKYLCTRRVTMTGVLTTGNGDGMLRDMTLFKDDDGTAYVVYSSEENATTIIHKLNDEYTGLSGDLEDISQNTPANFTEGVDYVRVFAGQYREAPAMFKDGDTYYLITSGQSGWNPNPCRYSYVEGDIFGEWAPNKKFAVNDIPYGTQQETTFRSQSTFILPVRDEDGNKVPGKFVYMGYRWFRENLQDSRYIWLPLNFNGETHEITMEWKDEWSFKDLIGDYEPEYELGDVNHDKTVDVLDVTAIQKYLVSVEDENFDVKLADVNEDGAINIKDATTIQLKLSK
;
A
#
# COMPACT_ATOMS: atom_id res chain seq x y z
N MET A 1 -11.88 40.70 19.59
CA MET A 1 -12.99 39.96 20.20
C MET A 1 -12.43 39.20 21.37
N LEU A 2 -12.78 39.64 22.58
CA LEU A 2 -12.13 39.30 23.84
C LEU A 2 -13.21 39.38 24.93
N ASP A 3 -14.29 38.60 24.80
CA ASP A 3 -15.40 38.65 25.76
C ASP A 3 -15.19 37.71 26.96
N GLY A 4 -14.16 36.85 26.91
CA GLY A 4 -13.79 35.91 27.97
C GLY A 4 -14.80 34.78 28.15
N ASN A 5 -15.67 34.53 27.15
CA ASN A 5 -16.73 33.54 27.23
C ASN A 5 -16.56 32.45 26.16
N LYS A 6 -16.00 31.31 26.56
CA LYS A 6 -15.87 30.08 25.73
C LYS A 6 -17.19 29.53 25.17
N SER A 7 -18.34 30.03 25.65
CA SER A 7 -19.66 29.64 25.16
C SER A 7 -20.21 30.58 24.07
N THR A 8 -19.51 31.66 23.71
CA THR A 8 -19.92 32.55 22.61
C THR A 8 -19.66 31.87 21.27
N TRP A 9 -20.60 31.97 20.34
CA TRP A 9 -20.52 31.31 19.04
C TRP A 9 -20.11 32.32 17.98
N TRP A 10 -18.95 32.11 17.35
CA TRP A 10 -18.49 32.88 16.20
C TRP A 10 -18.28 31.96 15.00
N GLU A 11 -19.02 32.26 13.94
CA GLU A 11 -19.04 31.53 12.67
C GLU A 11 -19.33 32.53 11.55
N SER A 12 -18.84 32.25 10.34
CA SER A 12 -19.01 33.05 9.12
C SER A 12 -20.45 33.01 8.52
N ASP A 13 -21.49 32.98 9.37
CA ASP A 13 -22.95 32.93 9.12
C ASP A 13 -23.60 31.53 9.19
N TRP A 14 -24.51 31.34 10.17
CA TRP A 14 -25.31 30.13 10.42
C TRP A 14 -26.58 30.12 9.56
N SER A 15 -26.46 30.31 8.24
CA SER A 15 -27.59 30.27 7.32
C SER A 15 -27.47 29.09 6.34
N SER A 16 -28.59 28.62 5.77
CA SER A 16 -28.57 27.61 4.69
C SER A 16 -27.91 28.09 3.38
N SER A 17 -27.31 29.28 3.43
CA SER A 17 -26.54 29.98 2.40
C SER A 17 -25.13 30.33 2.89
N ALA A 18 -24.63 29.67 3.94
CA ALA A 18 -23.32 29.94 4.55
C ALA A 18 -22.20 30.01 3.51
N THR A 19 -21.28 30.94 3.70
CA THR A 19 -20.05 31.03 2.91
C THR A 19 -19.17 29.83 3.27
N TYR A 20 -19.05 28.89 2.35
CA TYR A 20 -18.10 27.80 2.48
C TYR A 20 -16.68 28.37 2.45
N PHE A 21 -15.82 27.82 3.29
CA PHE A 21 -14.40 28.16 3.30
C PHE A 21 -13.79 27.96 1.91
N GLU A 22 -13.09 28.98 1.43
CA GLU A 22 -12.14 28.91 0.33
C GLU A 22 -10.71 29.17 0.85
N PRO A 23 -9.69 28.40 0.42
CA PRO A 23 -8.31 28.66 0.81
C PRO A 23 -7.89 30.11 0.52
N GLY A 24 -7.41 30.79 1.56
CA GLY A 24 -7.05 32.21 1.53
C GLY A 24 -8.09 33.13 2.17
N ASP A 25 -9.27 32.62 2.55
CA ASP A 25 -10.23 33.36 3.35
C ASP A 25 -9.63 33.79 4.70
N TYR A 26 -10.08 34.93 5.21
CA TYR A 26 -9.55 35.51 6.45
C TYR A 26 -10.62 36.24 7.26
N PHE A 27 -10.33 36.43 8.55
CA PHE A 27 -11.10 37.32 9.42
C PHE A 27 -10.20 38.33 10.11
N ILE A 28 -10.71 39.54 10.33
CA ILE A 28 -10.00 40.65 10.97
C ILE A 28 -10.59 40.94 12.34
N ILE A 29 -9.73 41.11 13.34
CA ILE A 29 -10.09 41.44 14.71
C ILE A 29 -9.51 42.80 15.10
N ASP A 30 -10.37 43.76 15.43
CA ASP A 30 -9.99 45.02 16.08
C ASP A 30 -9.83 44.79 17.61
N LEU A 31 -8.65 45.09 18.15
CA LEU A 31 -8.34 45.03 19.58
C LEU A 31 -8.81 46.30 20.34
N GLY A 32 -9.45 47.23 19.63
CA GLY A 32 -10.08 48.48 20.09
C GLY A 32 -9.10 49.65 20.23
N LYS A 33 -7.81 49.37 20.25
CA LYS A 33 -6.69 50.32 20.30
C LYS A 33 -5.40 49.59 19.95
N VAL A 34 -4.35 50.33 19.59
CA VAL A 34 -3.00 49.78 19.48
C VAL A 34 -2.60 49.17 20.84
N ARG A 35 -2.20 47.91 20.82
CA ARG A 35 -1.61 47.17 21.92
C ARG A 35 -0.11 47.11 21.67
N GLU A 36 0.67 47.55 22.65
CA GLU A 36 2.12 47.37 22.64
C GLU A 36 2.45 45.89 22.89
N ASP A 37 3.52 45.42 22.26
CA ASP A 37 4.11 44.10 22.49
C ASP A 37 3.14 42.91 22.28
N LEU A 38 2.21 42.98 21.32
CA LEU A 38 1.42 41.81 20.94
C LEU A 38 2.36 40.71 20.45
N SER A 39 2.28 39.53 21.07
CA SER A 39 3.24 38.44 20.83
C SER A 39 2.61 37.06 20.72
N GLN A 40 1.31 36.92 21.04
CA GLN A 40 0.65 35.63 20.91
C GLN A 40 -0.85 35.79 20.67
N ILE A 41 -1.37 34.92 19.79
CA ILE A 41 -2.79 34.63 19.66
C ILE A 41 -3.09 33.29 20.33
N ILE A 42 -4.24 33.20 20.98
CA ILE A 42 -4.79 31.96 21.52
C ILE A 42 -6.14 31.74 20.84
N PHE A 43 -6.28 30.62 20.15
CA PHE A 43 -7.47 30.19 19.45
C PHE A 43 -8.07 28.97 20.17
N THR A 44 -9.32 29.06 20.59
CA THR A 44 -10.05 27.93 21.16
C THR A 44 -10.97 27.37 20.08
N PRO A 45 -10.70 26.15 19.56
CA PRO A 45 -11.58 25.50 18.59
C PRO A 45 -12.98 25.29 19.15
N ARG A 46 -13.95 25.08 18.25
CA ARG A 46 -15.27 24.60 18.63
C ARG A 46 -15.15 23.26 19.34
N GLN A 47 -16.05 23.03 20.30
CA GLN A 47 -16.10 21.78 21.07
C GLN A 47 -17.03 20.74 20.42
N ASP A 48 -17.58 21.06 19.24
CA ASP A 48 -18.48 20.22 18.47
C ASP A 48 -17.91 20.03 17.06
N ASN A 49 -18.13 18.86 16.48
CA ASN A 49 -17.57 18.50 15.17
C ASN A 49 -18.38 19.06 13.99
N GLN A 50 -19.56 19.64 14.21
CA GLN A 50 -20.42 20.11 13.12
C GLN A 50 -19.88 21.38 12.44
N ASN A 51 -18.96 22.08 13.09
CA ASN A 51 -18.36 23.34 12.66
C ASN A 51 -16.90 23.14 12.27
N GLY A 52 -16.39 23.96 11.33
CA GLY A 52 -15.01 23.82 10.86
C GLY A 52 -13.95 24.28 11.88
N HIS A 53 -12.85 23.54 11.99
CA HIS A 53 -11.66 23.84 12.79
C HIS A 53 -10.56 24.35 11.87
N ILE A 54 -9.91 25.47 12.22
CA ILE A 54 -8.78 26.01 11.45
C ILE A 54 -7.55 25.14 11.67
N TYR A 55 -6.90 24.70 10.59
CA TYR A 55 -5.64 23.96 10.66
C TYR A 55 -4.47 24.81 10.20
N GLU A 56 -4.32 25.07 8.90
CA GLU A 56 -3.21 25.89 8.37
C GLU A 56 -3.60 27.37 8.31
N PHE A 57 -2.72 28.24 8.81
CA PHE A 57 -3.00 29.67 8.90
C PHE A 57 -1.76 30.58 8.77
N GLU A 58 -2.04 31.83 8.43
CA GLU A 58 -1.15 32.98 8.56
C GLU A 58 -1.77 34.05 9.46
N ILE A 59 -0.96 34.71 10.28
CA ILE A 59 -1.34 35.81 11.17
C ILE A 59 -0.75 37.09 10.62
N TYR A 60 -1.60 38.06 10.29
CA TYR A 60 -1.21 39.40 9.91
C TYR A 60 -1.54 40.38 11.03
N THR A 61 -0.73 41.42 11.19
CA THR A 61 -0.97 42.48 12.18
C THR A 61 -0.91 43.86 11.53
N SER A 62 -1.69 44.81 12.03
CA SER A 62 -1.60 46.23 11.65
C SER A 62 -1.73 47.14 12.86
N ALA A 63 -0.88 48.16 12.94
CA ALA A 63 -0.94 49.23 13.94
C ALA A 63 -1.55 50.53 13.36
N VAL A 64 -2.06 50.50 12.12
CA VAL A 64 -2.61 51.67 11.45
C VAL A 64 -3.85 52.19 12.18
N GLU A 65 -3.92 53.51 12.30
CA GLU A 65 -5.08 54.22 12.84
C GLU A 65 -6.13 54.42 11.72
N GLY A 66 -7.29 53.78 11.83
CA GLY A 66 -8.37 53.79 10.84
C GLY A 66 -9.20 52.52 10.94
N ASP A 67 -10.40 52.50 10.36
CA ASP A 67 -11.21 51.27 10.32
C ASP A 67 -10.72 50.36 9.18
N LEU A 68 -10.11 49.23 9.55
CA LEU A 68 -9.58 48.23 8.62
C LEU A 68 -10.43 46.94 8.58
N THR A 69 -11.63 46.94 9.20
CA THR A 69 -12.44 45.71 9.35
C THR A 69 -13.01 45.16 8.04
N ASP A 70 -13.00 45.94 6.97
CA ASP A 70 -13.45 45.58 5.62
C ASP A 70 -12.38 45.96 4.58
N THR A 71 -11.13 45.57 4.84
CA THR A 71 -10.00 45.84 3.94
C THR A 71 -9.34 44.56 3.46
N ASP A 72 -8.74 44.66 2.28
CA ASP A 72 -7.93 43.61 1.69
C ASP A 72 -6.58 43.50 2.44
N ILE A 73 -6.35 42.39 3.15
CA ILE A 73 -5.13 42.18 3.94
C ILE A 73 -3.91 41.92 3.05
N ASP A 74 -4.11 41.49 1.80
CA ASP A 74 -3.03 41.17 0.85
C ASP A 74 -2.48 42.42 0.17
N ASN A 75 -3.18 43.54 0.25
CA ASN A 75 -2.68 44.81 -0.22
C ASN A 75 -1.82 45.48 0.88
N GLU A 76 -0.50 45.39 0.74
CA GLU A 76 0.47 46.00 1.67
C GLU A 76 0.20 47.49 1.96
N ALA A 77 -0.44 48.23 1.05
CA ALA A 77 -0.80 49.63 1.26
C ALA A 77 -1.84 49.82 2.39
N ASN A 78 -2.58 48.78 2.75
CA ASN A 78 -3.53 48.77 3.87
C ASN A 78 -2.86 48.53 5.22
N GLY A 79 -1.54 48.29 5.24
CA GLY A 79 -0.70 48.30 6.44
C GLY A 79 -0.74 47.02 7.30
N PHE A 80 -1.29 45.92 6.76
CA PHE A 80 -1.11 44.61 7.35
C PHE A 80 0.28 44.05 7.00
N THR A 81 0.93 43.45 7.99
CA THR A 81 2.22 42.76 7.81
C THR A 81 2.12 41.37 8.39
N LEU A 82 2.66 40.38 7.69
CA LEU A 82 2.73 39.00 8.17
C LEU A 82 3.53 38.93 9.49
N ALA A 83 2.98 38.23 10.46
CA ALA A 83 3.50 38.10 11.81
C ALA A 83 3.90 36.68 12.17
N GLY A 84 3.17 35.70 11.65
CA GLY A 84 3.50 34.30 11.82
C GLY A 84 2.69 33.43 10.87
N LYS A 85 3.18 32.22 10.61
CA LYS A 85 2.48 31.13 9.92
C LYS A 85 2.61 29.86 10.75
N GLY A 86 1.64 28.97 10.66
CA GLY A 86 1.69 27.71 11.36
C GLY A 86 0.45 26.87 11.17
N GLU A 87 0.39 25.80 11.95
CA GLU A 87 -0.71 24.84 11.94
C GLU A 87 -1.25 24.65 13.36
N TRP A 88 -2.56 24.54 13.49
CA TRP A 88 -3.24 24.09 14.69
C TRP A 88 -3.73 22.65 14.51
N GLY A 89 -3.69 21.89 15.61
CA GLY A 89 -4.10 20.48 15.57
C GLY A 89 -5.61 20.30 15.48
N SER A 90 -6.04 19.07 15.18
CA SER A 90 -7.45 18.68 15.11
C SER A 90 -8.15 18.54 16.47
N GLY A 91 -7.45 18.88 17.56
CA GLY A 91 -8.00 18.81 18.92
C GLY A 91 -9.01 19.93 19.20
N THR A 92 -9.63 19.85 20.37
CA THR A 92 -10.55 20.88 20.88
C THR A 92 -9.91 21.74 21.97
N ASP A 93 -8.64 21.50 22.29
CA ASP A 93 -7.91 22.25 23.31
C ASP A 93 -7.49 23.64 22.79
N ASP A 94 -7.23 24.57 23.70
CA ASP A 94 -6.73 25.90 23.36
C ASP A 94 -5.42 25.76 22.55
N CYS A 95 -5.41 26.34 21.36
CA CYS A 95 -4.27 26.41 20.47
C CYS A 95 -3.61 27.78 20.60
N THR A 96 -2.28 27.84 20.46
CA THR A 96 -1.53 29.09 20.56
C THR A 96 -0.70 29.33 19.30
N ALA A 97 -0.45 30.59 19.01
CA ALA A 97 0.41 31.03 17.93
C ALA A 97 1.26 32.21 18.43
N THR A 98 2.50 31.91 18.81
CA THR A 98 3.45 32.85 19.39
C THR A 98 4.39 33.37 18.32
N PHE A 99 4.52 34.68 18.19
CA PHE A 99 5.35 35.38 17.20
C PHE A 99 6.12 36.53 17.85
N ALA A 100 7.09 37.09 17.12
CA ALA A 100 7.90 38.19 17.62
C ALA A 100 7.05 39.40 18.04
N SER A 101 7.30 39.91 19.25
CA SER A 101 6.53 40.99 19.88
C SER A 101 6.49 42.23 19.00
N ARG A 102 5.29 42.78 18.78
CA ARG A 102 5.06 43.94 17.91
C ARG A 102 3.83 44.74 18.32
N ASP A 103 3.81 46.01 17.96
CA ASP A 103 2.62 46.84 18.16
C ASP A 103 1.54 46.47 17.15
N ALA A 104 0.31 46.28 17.63
CA ALA A 104 -0.82 45.97 16.76
C ALA A 104 -2.15 46.43 17.35
N ARG A 105 -3.01 46.98 16.51
CA ARG A 105 -4.44 47.19 16.80
C ARG A 105 -5.30 46.10 16.14
N TYR A 106 -4.94 45.70 14.92
CA TYR A 106 -5.65 44.71 14.15
C TYR A 106 -4.85 43.42 14.06
N VAL A 107 -5.55 42.30 14.14
CA VAL A 107 -5.03 40.96 13.87
C VAL A 107 -5.93 40.34 12.80
N ALA A 108 -5.35 39.90 11.70
CA ALA A 108 -6.05 39.08 10.73
C ALA A 108 -5.50 37.66 10.76
N VAL A 109 -6.39 36.67 10.66
CA VAL A 109 -6.01 35.26 10.50
C VAL A 109 -6.51 34.82 9.14
N LYS A 110 -5.57 34.53 8.26
CA LYS A 110 -5.80 33.97 6.92
C LYS A 110 -5.68 32.46 7.02
N VAL A 111 -6.64 31.75 6.44
CA VAL A 111 -6.83 30.31 6.63
C VAL A 111 -6.62 29.59 5.29
N PHE A 112 -5.86 28.50 5.31
CA PHE A 112 -5.56 27.70 4.11
C PHE A 112 -6.18 26.31 4.16
N SER A 113 -6.49 25.82 5.36
CA SER A 113 -7.26 24.60 5.53
C SER A 113 -8.12 24.61 6.79
N VAL A 114 -9.26 23.91 6.71
CA VAL A 114 -10.15 23.62 7.83
C VAL A 114 -10.45 22.12 7.89
N GLY A 115 -10.83 21.61 9.07
CA GLY A 115 -11.40 20.26 9.21
C GLY A 115 -12.59 20.20 10.15
N GLY A 116 -13.08 19.00 10.47
CA GLY A 116 -14.41 18.80 11.07
C GLY A 116 -15.48 18.51 10.01
N ASP A 117 -16.73 18.28 10.44
CA ASP A 117 -17.84 17.93 9.54
C ASP A 117 -18.38 19.16 8.77
N GLY A 118 -18.00 20.38 9.20
CA GLY A 118 -18.36 21.65 8.56
C GLY A 118 -17.19 22.29 7.81
N ASN A 119 -17.44 22.84 6.62
CA ASN A 119 -16.44 23.56 5.82
C ASN A 119 -16.53 25.08 6.05
N THR A 120 -16.28 25.53 7.29
CA THR A 120 -16.43 26.93 7.72
C THR A 120 -15.26 27.40 8.60
N ILE A 121 -14.99 28.72 8.63
CA ILE A 121 -14.03 29.31 9.57
C ILE A 121 -14.78 29.63 10.87
N THR A 122 -14.53 28.84 11.92
CA THR A 122 -15.22 29.02 13.20
C THR A 122 -14.28 29.07 14.38
N CYS A 123 -14.75 29.66 15.48
CA CYS A 123 -14.00 29.84 16.71
C CYS A 123 -14.92 29.80 17.92
N GLY A 124 -14.50 29.13 18.99
CA GLY A 124 -15.16 29.22 20.31
C GLY A 124 -14.70 30.46 21.07
N GLU A 125 -13.40 30.73 21.09
CA GLU A 125 -12.82 31.91 21.74
C GLU A 125 -11.52 32.33 21.04
N PHE A 126 -11.32 33.64 20.90
CA PHE A 126 -10.08 34.20 20.38
C PHE A 126 -9.49 35.15 21.42
N ASN A 127 -8.24 34.95 21.78
CA ASN A 127 -7.52 35.76 22.75
C ASN A 127 -6.20 36.27 22.19
N ALA A 128 -5.74 37.38 22.73
CA ALA A 128 -4.50 38.04 22.36
C ALA A 128 -3.69 38.35 23.63
N LYS A 129 -2.41 37.98 23.63
CA LYS A 129 -1.49 38.18 24.74
C LYS A 129 -0.38 39.16 24.33
N THR A 130 -0.05 40.06 25.24
CA THR A 130 1.03 41.03 25.08
C THR A 130 2.18 40.69 26.03
N GLU A 131 3.39 40.57 25.49
CA GLU A 131 4.62 40.31 26.25
C GLU A 131 5.80 40.90 25.47
N ALA A 132 6.57 41.76 26.13
CA ALA A 132 7.70 42.45 25.54
C ALA A 132 8.87 41.51 25.25
N ASP A 133 9.69 41.87 24.26
CA ASP A 133 10.93 41.20 23.89
C ASP A 133 10.77 39.71 23.55
N VAL A 134 9.58 39.29 23.11
CA VAL A 134 9.35 37.91 22.63
C VAL A 134 9.99 37.75 21.26
N THR A 135 10.79 36.70 21.14
CA THR A 135 11.38 36.22 19.88
C THR A 135 11.01 34.76 19.65
N VAL A 136 10.97 34.34 18.39
CA VAL A 136 10.80 32.93 18.04
C VAL A 136 12.18 32.26 18.01
N ASP A 137 12.34 31.17 18.76
CA ASP A 137 13.53 30.31 18.68
C ASP A 137 13.37 29.36 17.50
N VAL A 138 14.13 29.64 16.43
CA VAL A 138 14.14 28.90 15.17
C VAL A 138 15.31 27.91 15.05
N SER A 139 16.09 27.73 16.12
CA SER A 139 17.36 26.97 16.06
C SER A 139 17.22 25.52 15.60
N ALA A 140 16.11 24.86 15.94
CA ALA A 140 15.81 23.51 15.47
C ALA A 140 15.63 23.44 13.95
N LEU A 141 14.90 24.41 13.38
CA LEU A 141 14.65 24.49 11.94
C LEU A 141 15.91 24.92 11.17
N GLU A 142 16.69 25.86 11.69
CA GLU A 142 18.00 26.21 11.13
C GLU A 142 18.94 24.99 11.09
N GLY A 143 18.93 24.17 12.15
CA GLY A 143 19.66 22.90 12.19
C GLY A 143 19.21 21.92 11.11
N ALA A 144 17.89 21.74 10.94
CA ALA A 144 17.32 20.88 9.90
C ALA A 144 17.67 21.38 8.48
N ILE A 145 17.63 22.69 8.24
CA ILE A 145 18.05 23.32 6.99
C ILE A 145 19.51 22.99 6.67
N ALA A 146 20.40 23.12 7.66
CA ALA A 146 21.81 22.80 7.46
C ALA A 146 22.02 21.32 7.10
N ILE A 147 21.27 20.41 7.73
CA ILE A 147 21.29 18.98 7.40
C ILE A 147 20.79 18.73 5.98
N ALA A 148 19.68 19.35 5.57
CA ALA A 148 19.13 19.23 4.23
C ALA A 148 20.09 19.73 3.15
N GLN A 149 20.71 20.89 3.36
CA GLN A 149 21.73 21.44 2.45
C GLN A 149 22.94 20.52 2.33
N GLN A 150 23.39 19.92 3.43
CA GLN A 150 24.49 18.96 3.43
C GLN A 150 24.11 17.68 2.67
N ALA A 151 22.89 17.16 2.87
CA ALA A 151 22.41 15.98 2.14
C ALA A 151 22.36 16.21 0.61
N ILE A 152 21.93 17.40 0.17
CA ILE A 152 21.95 17.80 -1.25
C ILE A 152 23.39 17.83 -1.79
N ALA A 153 24.35 18.32 -0.99
CA ALA A 153 25.75 18.40 -1.39
C ALA A 153 26.43 17.02 -1.46
N ASP A 154 26.04 16.08 -0.60
CA ASP A 154 26.64 14.75 -0.51
C ASP A 154 26.09 13.75 -1.53
N THR A 155 24.82 13.92 -1.94
CA THR A 155 24.19 12.99 -2.87
C THR A 155 24.55 13.27 -4.33
N THR A 156 24.66 12.20 -5.13
CA THR A 156 24.77 12.26 -6.59
C THR A 156 23.46 11.95 -7.30
N ASN A 157 22.43 11.56 -6.54
CA ASN A 157 21.10 11.26 -7.08
C ASN A 157 20.32 12.56 -7.30
N GLU A 158 20.03 12.89 -8.56
CA GLU A 158 19.34 14.14 -8.93
C GLU A 158 17.88 14.19 -8.44
N ILE A 159 17.20 13.04 -8.35
CA ILE A 159 15.83 12.96 -7.80
C ILE A 159 15.86 13.30 -6.31
N ALA A 160 16.82 12.75 -5.57
CA ALA A 160 17.00 13.09 -4.16
C ALA A 160 17.25 14.58 -3.96
N LYS A 161 18.10 15.20 -4.79
CA LYS A 161 18.34 16.65 -4.76
C LYS A 161 17.06 17.44 -5.01
N GLU A 162 16.30 17.09 -6.04
CA GLU A 162 15.06 17.77 -6.39
C GLU A 162 14.04 17.72 -5.24
N LYS A 163 13.80 16.53 -4.67
CA LYS A 163 12.83 16.34 -3.58
C LYS A 163 13.25 17.08 -2.31
N ILE A 164 14.52 17.00 -1.91
CA ILE A 164 15.03 17.68 -0.71
C ILE A 164 15.06 19.20 -0.92
N GLN A 165 15.44 19.67 -2.11
CA GLN A 165 15.44 21.10 -2.44
C GLN A 165 14.02 21.67 -2.44
N ALA A 166 13.04 20.96 -2.99
CA ALA A 166 11.64 21.40 -2.96
C ALA A 166 11.11 21.56 -1.53
N ALA A 167 11.44 20.63 -0.63
CA ALA A 167 11.08 20.76 0.78
C ALA A 167 11.82 21.91 1.48
N LEU A 168 13.09 22.13 1.15
CA LEU A 168 13.86 23.26 1.66
C LEU A 168 13.25 24.60 1.19
N ASP A 169 12.85 24.70 -0.08
CA ASP A 169 12.21 25.89 -0.64
C ASP A 169 10.85 26.16 0.02
N ALA A 170 10.09 25.10 0.33
CA ALA A 170 8.81 25.19 1.02
C ALA A 170 8.90 25.72 2.46
N VAL A 171 10.06 25.60 3.12
CA VAL A 171 10.28 26.22 4.44
C VAL A 171 10.13 27.74 4.35
N GLY A 172 10.67 28.37 3.32
CA GLY A 172 10.66 29.82 3.16
C GLY A 172 11.41 30.55 4.28
N ASP A 173 10.91 31.73 4.69
CA ASP A 173 11.53 32.50 5.78
C ASP A 173 11.19 31.90 7.15
N VAL A 174 12.23 31.39 7.82
CA VAL A 174 12.13 30.75 9.14
C VAL A 174 11.59 31.69 10.23
N ASN A 175 11.80 33.01 10.10
CA ASN A 175 11.36 33.98 11.09
C ASN A 175 9.84 34.22 11.06
N LEU A 176 9.16 33.68 10.06
CA LEU A 176 7.71 33.74 9.94
C LEU A 176 7.03 32.55 10.61
N TYR A 177 7.74 31.53 11.11
CA TYR A 177 7.07 30.47 11.86
C TYR A 177 6.62 30.96 13.23
N VAL A 178 5.44 30.53 13.66
CA VAL A 178 5.05 30.63 15.07
C VAL A 178 5.88 29.64 15.89
N GLN A 179 6.17 29.96 17.16
CA GLN A 179 7.02 29.13 18.03
C GLN A 179 6.56 27.67 18.10
N GLU A 180 5.25 27.46 18.09
CA GLU A 180 4.60 26.16 18.16
C GLU A 180 4.83 25.30 16.90
N GLY A 181 5.09 25.93 15.75
CA GLY A 181 5.30 25.25 14.47
C GLY A 181 6.75 24.92 14.13
N VAL A 182 7.72 25.53 14.82
CA VAL A 182 9.15 25.40 14.48
C VAL A 182 9.62 23.95 14.50
N GLN A 183 9.31 23.20 15.57
CA GLN A 183 9.77 21.81 15.70
C GLN A 183 9.12 20.91 14.66
N ALA A 184 7.81 21.08 14.41
CA ALA A 184 7.09 20.29 13.41
C ALA A 184 7.65 20.52 12.00
N ALA A 185 7.97 21.78 11.64
CA ALA A 185 8.61 22.09 10.37
C ALA A 185 10.02 21.49 10.26
N ALA A 186 10.79 21.51 11.36
CA ALA A 186 12.11 20.89 11.41
C ALA A 186 12.03 19.37 11.23
N ASP A 187 11.11 18.71 11.93
CA ASP A 187 10.89 17.27 11.86
C ASP A 187 10.42 16.84 10.46
N ALA A 188 9.49 17.58 9.84
CA ALA A 188 9.03 17.32 8.48
C ALA A 188 10.16 17.43 7.44
N LEU A 189 11.04 18.43 7.58
CA LEU A 189 12.21 18.56 6.71
C LEU A 189 13.20 17.41 6.93
N LEU A 190 13.46 17.03 8.18
CA LEU A 190 14.35 15.91 8.50
C LEU A 190 13.80 14.57 8.00
N GLU A 191 12.50 14.31 8.13
CA GLU A 191 11.85 13.12 7.59
C GLU A 191 11.95 13.06 6.05
N THR A 192 11.83 14.22 5.39
CA THR A 192 12.07 14.32 3.94
C THR A 192 13.52 13.94 3.60
N VAL A 193 14.50 14.50 4.32
CA VAL A 193 15.92 14.16 4.11
C VAL A 193 16.17 12.67 4.34
N GLU A 194 15.64 12.10 5.42
CA GLU A 194 15.76 10.68 5.74
C GLU A 194 15.20 9.78 4.63
N THR A 195 14.03 10.15 4.10
CA THR A 195 13.33 9.42 3.02
C THR A 195 14.09 9.47 1.71
N TYR A 196 14.55 10.65 1.29
CA TYR A 196 15.07 10.85 -0.06
C TYR A 196 16.60 10.76 -0.18
N ALA A 197 17.36 11.01 0.88
CA ALA A 197 18.82 10.94 0.83
C ALA A 197 19.34 9.51 0.58
N THR A 198 18.50 8.49 0.82
CA THR A 198 18.84 7.07 0.69
C THR A 198 18.27 6.39 -0.56
N ILE A 199 17.62 7.13 -1.48
CA ILE A 199 17.06 6.55 -2.71
C ILE A 199 18.13 5.74 -3.47
N GLY A 200 17.82 4.47 -3.72
CA GLY A 200 18.70 3.51 -4.41
C GLY A 200 19.83 2.93 -3.55
N ASN A 201 19.88 3.27 -2.25
CA ASN A 201 20.83 2.73 -1.28
C ASN A 201 20.19 2.58 0.11
N VAL A 202 18.91 2.19 0.15
CA VAL A 202 18.20 1.83 1.39
C VAL A 202 18.80 0.51 1.91
N THR A 203 19.17 0.47 3.20
CA THR A 203 19.84 -0.68 3.82
C THR A 203 19.04 -1.33 4.95
N THR A 204 17.95 -0.68 5.38
CA THR A 204 17.11 -1.08 6.50
C THR A 204 15.63 -0.87 6.18
N VAL A 205 14.78 -1.67 6.80
CA VAL A 205 13.34 -1.50 6.82
C VAL A 205 12.97 -0.60 7.99
N LYS A 206 12.13 0.41 7.74
CA LYS A 206 11.59 1.33 8.74
C LYS A 206 10.05 1.23 8.77
N PRO A 207 9.49 0.31 9.58
CA PRO A 207 8.06 0.00 9.53
C PRO A 207 7.19 1.24 9.80
N GLY A 208 6.21 1.48 8.94
CA GLY A 208 5.25 2.57 9.11
C GLY A 208 5.71 3.94 8.57
N LYS A 209 6.95 4.07 8.10
CA LYS A 209 7.45 5.24 7.38
C LYS A 209 7.05 5.20 5.91
N VAL A 210 7.12 6.35 5.23
CA VAL A 210 6.98 6.39 3.77
C VAL A 210 8.13 5.58 3.17
N TRP A 211 7.80 4.65 2.28
CA TRP A 211 8.78 3.88 1.54
C TRP A 211 8.66 4.26 0.07
N VAL A 212 9.75 4.83 -0.46
CA VAL A 212 9.82 5.28 -1.85
C VAL A 212 10.56 4.28 -2.73
N ASP A 213 10.20 4.25 -4.00
CA ASP A 213 10.92 3.53 -5.04
C ASP A 213 12.21 4.28 -5.46
N ASN A 214 12.95 3.69 -6.40
CA ASN A 214 14.19 4.25 -6.94
C ASN A 214 13.98 5.56 -7.72
N ASN A 215 12.73 5.92 -8.04
CA ASN A 215 12.34 7.17 -8.68
C ASN A 215 11.83 8.21 -7.67
N GLY A 216 11.91 7.93 -6.36
CA GLY A 216 11.46 8.84 -5.32
C GLY A 216 9.94 8.97 -5.23
N ASN A 217 9.17 8.03 -5.77
CA ASN A 217 7.73 7.97 -5.62
C ASN A 217 7.36 7.01 -4.50
N ALA A 218 6.36 7.35 -3.68
CA ALA A 218 5.86 6.43 -2.67
C ALA A 218 5.37 5.13 -3.33
N ILE A 219 5.81 3.98 -2.83
CA ILE A 219 5.40 2.67 -3.35
C ILE A 219 3.89 2.52 -3.17
N GLN A 220 3.19 2.06 -4.21
CA GLN A 220 1.74 1.82 -4.25
C GLN A 220 1.46 0.34 -4.55
N ALA A 221 1.78 -0.53 -3.60
CA ALA A 221 1.61 -1.98 -3.71
C ALA A 221 0.79 -2.51 -2.53
N HIS A 222 -0.46 -2.04 -2.40
CA HIS A 222 -1.31 -2.30 -1.23
C HIS A 222 -1.99 -3.68 -1.27
N GLY A 223 -2.25 -4.27 -0.10
CA GLY A 223 -2.91 -5.58 0.03
C GLY A 223 -2.17 -6.78 -0.58
N GLY A 224 -1.04 -6.57 -1.26
CA GLY A 224 -0.47 -7.54 -2.19
C GLY A 224 0.55 -8.52 -1.60
N GLY A 225 1.51 -8.99 -2.38
CA GLY A 225 2.47 -10.01 -1.97
C GLY A 225 3.71 -10.04 -2.88
N ILE A 226 4.68 -10.87 -2.51
CA ILE A 226 5.97 -10.96 -3.21
C ILE A 226 6.13 -12.32 -3.87
N LEU A 227 6.46 -12.30 -5.15
CA LEU A 227 6.98 -13.46 -5.87
C LEU A 227 8.51 -13.34 -5.93
N TYR A 228 9.22 -14.36 -5.46
CA TYR A 228 10.62 -14.54 -5.87
C TYR A 228 10.65 -15.39 -7.14
N ASP A 229 11.15 -14.81 -8.22
CA ASP A 229 11.27 -15.50 -9.51
C ASP A 229 12.64 -16.17 -9.63
N GLU A 230 12.64 -17.50 -9.64
CA GLU A 230 13.89 -18.29 -9.68
C GLU A 230 14.68 -18.08 -10.98
N LYS A 231 14.02 -17.72 -12.09
CA LYS A 231 14.69 -17.51 -13.39
C LYS A 231 15.51 -16.24 -13.42
N THR A 232 14.92 -15.14 -12.94
CA THR A 232 15.56 -13.82 -12.94
C THR A 232 16.32 -13.54 -11.65
N LYS A 233 16.14 -14.37 -10.61
CA LYS A 233 16.68 -14.16 -9.25
C LYS A 233 16.29 -12.78 -8.72
N THR A 234 15.00 -12.44 -8.87
CA THR A 234 14.44 -11.12 -8.58
C THR A 234 13.15 -11.28 -7.77
N TYR A 235 12.93 -10.38 -6.82
CA TYR A 235 11.68 -10.22 -6.12
C TYR A 235 10.75 -9.28 -6.90
N TYR A 236 9.52 -9.69 -7.09
CA TYR A 236 8.45 -8.87 -7.66
C TYR A 236 7.37 -8.66 -6.62
N TRP A 237 7.15 -7.40 -6.24
CA TRP A 237 6.12 -6.99 -5.31
C TRP A 237 4.91 -6.46 -6.08
N TYR A 238 3.81 -7.20 -5.99
CA TYR A 238 2.53 -6.82 -6.57
C TYR A 238 1.63 -6.24 -5.50
N GLY A 239 0.74 -5.33 -5.89
CA GLY A 239 -0.29 -4.82 -5.00
C GLY A 239 -1.27 -3.91 -5.72
N GLU A 240 -2.39 -3.62 -5.07
CA GLU A 240 -3.36 -2.66 -5.57
C GLU A 240 -2.74 -1.26 -5.60
N HIS A 241 -2.87 -0.58 -6.73
CA HIS A 241 -2.32 0.76 -6.90
C HIS A 241 -3.31 1.82 -6.40
N LYS A 242 -3.04 2.38 -5.22
CA LYS A 242 -3.92 3.38 -4.56
C LYS A 242 -3.45 4.83 -4.74
N GLY A 243 -2.56 5.11 -5.70
CA GLY A 243 -1.86 6.41 -5.83
C GLY A 243 -2.70 7.62 -6.26
N TYR A 244 -4.03 7.56 -6.17
CA TYR A 244 -4.94 8.66 -6.49
C TYR A 244 -5.94 8.88 -5.36
N GLU A 245 -6.50 10.09 -5.27
CA GLU A 245 -7.42 10.44 -4.20
C GLU A 245 -8.73 9.65 -4.26
N ASN A 246 -9.31 9.41 -3.07
CA ASN A 246 -10.61 8.79 -2.95
C ASN A 246 -11.69 9.66 -3.59
N VAL A 247 -12.59 9.03 -4.36
CA VAL A 247 -13.69 9.72 -5.04
C VAL A 247 -15.02 9.52 -4.31
N PRO A 248 -15.88 10.57 -4.25
CA PRO A 248 -17.22 10.47 -3.67
C PRO A 248 -18.12 9.44 -4.35
N THR A 249 -18.32 8.37 -3.61
CA THR A 249 -19.12 7.17 -3.80
C THR A 249 -20.64 7.33 -3.59
N GLY A 250 -21.25 8.51 -3.73
CA GLY A 250 -22.61 8.74 -3.22
C GLY A 250 -22.64 8.76 -1.68
N ALA A 251 -23.08 7.68 -1.02
CA ALA A 251 -23.08 7.58 0.46
C ALA A 251 -21.72 7.13 1.05
N GLU A 252 -20.77 6.74 0.21
CA GLU A 252 -19.43 6.27 0.61
C GLU A 252 -18.34 7.07 -0.12
N THR A 253 -17.08 6.83 0.22
CA THR A 253 -15.89 7.28 -0.53
C THR A 253 -15.07 6.03 -0.85
N GLY A 254 -14.50 5.96 -2.05
CA GLY A 254 -13.71 4.80 -2.47
C GLY A 254 -12.51 5.22 -3.31
N ASN A 255 -11.45 4.43 -3.27
CA ASN A 255 -10.32 4.63 -4.17
C ASN A 255 -10.68 4.09 -5.56
N PRO A 256 -10.40 4.83 -6.65
CA PRO A 256 -10.61 4.32 -8.00
C PRO A 256 -9.74 3.09 -8.28
N GLY A 257 -10.32 2.10 -8.94
CA GLY A 257 -9.57 0.96 -9.47
C GLY A 257 -8.59 1.44 -10.54
N ILE A 258 -7.30 1.41 -10.25
CA ILE A 258 -6.25 1.66 -11.26
C ILE A 258 -5.81 0.34 -11.88
N GLY A 259 -5.76 -0.71 -11.05
CA GLY A 259 -5.21 -2.01 -11.38
C GLY A 259 -4.18 -2.45 -10.36
N ILE A 260 -3.33 -3.37 -10.77
CA ILE A 260 -2.34 -4.02 -9.92
C ILE A 260 -0.95 -3.57 -10.37
N GLY A 261 -0.27 -2.82 -9.51
CA GLY A 261 1.10 -2.37 -9.71
C GLY A 261 2.12 -3.49 -9.51
N CYS A 262 3.30 -3.34 -10.10
CA CYS A 262 4.45 -4.22 -9.91
C CYS A 262 5.71 -3.41 -9.62
N TYR A 263 6.51 -3.90 -8.67
CA TYR A 263 7.85 -3.39 -8.38
C TYR A 263 8.84 -4.55 -8.39
N SER A 264 10.06 -4.32 -8.87
CA SER A 264 11.13 -5.32 -8.83
C SER A 264 12.26 -4.92 -7.87
N SER A 265 12.89 -5.90 -7.24
CA SER A 265 14.05 -5.68 -6.36
C SER A 265 14.95 -6.91 -6.29
N LYS A 266 16.24 -6.68 -6.05
CA LYS A 266 17.23 -7.73 -5.74
C LYS A 266 17.44 -7.94 -4.24
N ASP A 267 17.12 -6.94 -3.43
CA ASP A 267 17.50 -6.86 -2.01
C ASP A 267 16.31 -6.64 -1.07
N LEU A 268 15.08 -6.57 -1.62
CA LEU A 268 13.83 -6.28 -0.91
C LEU A 268 13.75 -4.87 -0.30
N LEU A 269 14.73 -4.00 -0.57
CA LEU A 269 14.90 -2.68 0.04
C LEU A 269 14.76 -1.56 -0.99
N ASN A 270 15.44 -1.73 -2.13
CA ASN A 270 15.48 -0.79 -3.23
C ASN A 270 14.59 -1.32 -4.36
N TRP A 271 13.50 -0.61 -4.62
CA TRP A 271 12.43 -1.07 -5.52
C TRP A 271 12.40 -0.24 -6.79
N THR A 272 12.38 -0.90 -7.94
CA THR A 272 12.15 -0.28 -9.24
C THR A 272 10.67 -0.44 -9.59
N TYR A 273 9.99 0.64 -9.95
CA TYR A 273 8.61 0.57 -10.43
C TYR A 273 8.57 0.02 -11.85
N GLU A 274 7.81 -1.06 -12.07
CA GLU A 274 7.69 -1.75 -13.36
C GLU A 274 6.39 -1.39 -14.09
N GLY A 275 5.59 -0.47 -13.54
CA GLY A 275 4.30 -0.07 -14.10
C GLY A 275 3.10 -0.79 -13.47
N VAL A 276 1.94 -0.65 -14.12
CA VAL A 276 0.72 -1.38 -13.74
C VAL A 276 0.66 -2.68 -14.55
N ALA A 277 1.03 -3.79 -13.90
CA ALA A 277 1.11 -5.10 -14.53
C ALA A 277 -0.26 -5.60 -15.05
N LEU A 278 -1.35 -5.23 -14.37
CA LEU A 278 -2.73 -5.45 -14.82
C LEU A 278 -3.55 -4.17 -14.61
N PRO A 279 -3.63 -3.26 -15.60
CA PRO A 279 -4.49 -2.09 -15.51
C PRO A 279 -5.95 -2.47 -15.71
N VAL A 280 -6.87 -1.73 -15.09
CA VAL A 280 -8.29 -1.89 -15.39
C VAL A 280 -8.60 -1.43 -16.82
N PHE A 281 -9.65 -1.99 -17.43
CA PHE A 281 -10.08 -1.53 -18.75
C PHE A 281 -10.54 -0.08 -18.69
N ASN A 282 -10.10 0.74 -19.65
CA ASN A 282 -10.33 2.19 -19.62
C ASN A 282 -11.08 2.75 -20.84
N ASN A 283 -11.45 1.93 -21.84
CA ASN A 283 -12.12 2.45 -23.03
C ASN A 283 -13.59 2.82 -22.78
N PRO A 284 -13.97 4.11 -22.77
CA PRO A 284 -15.35 4.54 -22.56
C PRO A 284 -16.31 4.17 -23.70
N GLN A 285 -15.83 3.68 -24.84
CA GLN A 285 -16.67 3.14 -25.90
C GLN A 285 -17.19 1.72 -25.61
N LEU A 286 -16.70 1.04 -24.57
CA LEU A 286 -17.23 -0.26 -24.15
C LEU A 286 -18.48 -0.12 -23.29
N VAL A 287 -19.02 1.09 -23.21
CA VAL A 287 -20.14 1.43 -22.39
C VAL A 287 -21.45 1.33 -23.16
N ASP A 288 -22.53 0.99 -22.45
CA ASP A 288 -23.89 0.91 -22.97
C ASP A 288 -24.29 2.07 -23.88
N GLY A 289 -24.69 1.72 -25.10
CA GLY A 289 -25.28 2.66 -26.06
C GLY A 289 -24.28 3.58 -26.77
N THR A 290 -22.97 3.40 -26.59
CA THR A 290 -21.95 4.23 -27.25
C THR A 290 -21.62 3.76 -28.67
N THR A 291 -21.46 2.45 -28.88
CA THR A 291 -21.25 1.80 -30.18
C THR A 291 -21.70 0.34 -30.11
N THR A 292 -21.60 -0.38 -31.23
CA THR A 292 -21.72 -1.85 -31.32
C THR A 292 -20.64 -2.42 -32.24
N ASP A 293 -19.52 -1.70 -32.36
CA ASP A 293 -18.42 -2.07 -33.24
C ASP A 293 -17.52 -3.10 -32.54
N ASP A 294 -17.30 -4.24 -33.19
CA ASP A 294 -16.45 -5.30 -32.66
C ASP A 294 -14.96 -4.89 -32.67
N ASP A 295 -14.56 -3.91 -33.47
CA ASP A 295 -13.16 -3.45 -33.59
C ASP A 295 -12.73 -2.46 -32.49
N VAL A 296 -13.53 -2.28 -31.43
CA VAL A 296 -13.20 -1.41 -30.30
C VAL A 296 -12.12 -2.05 -29.43
N PRO A 297 -11.00 -1.35 -29.13
CA PRO A 297 -9.95 -1.88 -28.26
C PRO A 297 -10.36 -1.88 -26.78
N MET A 298 -9.73 -2.74 -25.96
CA MET A 298 -9.98 -2.77 -24.51
C MET A 298 -9.39 -1.55 -23.79
N TYR A 299 -8.26 -1.05 -24.31
CA TYR A 299 -7.53 0.09 -23.77
C TYR A 299 -7.38 1.20 -24.81
N VAL A 300 -7.47 2.44 -24.39
CA VAL A 300 -7.21 3.63 -25.21
C VAL A 300 -6.31 4.60 -24.48
N SER A 301 -5.41 5.26 -25.22
CA SER A 301 -4.64 6.37 -24.66
C SER A 301 -5.59 7.46 -24.17
N GLU A 302 -5.32 7.97 -22.97
CA GLU A 302 -6.14 8.99 -22.32
C GLU A 302 -5.94 10.36 -22.98
N GLU A 303 -4.91 10.48 -23.82
CA GLU A 303 -4.65 11.62 -24.69
C GLU A 303 -5.50 11.63 -25.98
N SER A 304 -6.19 10.53 -26.30
CA SER A 304 -7.02 10.40 -27.50
C SER A 304 -8.29 11.29 -27.44
N ASP A 305 -8.77 11.72 -28.61
CA ASP A 305 -10.02 12.48 -28.73
C ASP A 305 -11.22 11.70 -28.18
N ILE A 306 -11.21 10.37 -28.30
CA ILE A 306 -12.25 9.48 -27.79
C ILE A 306 -12.33 9.61 -26.27
N TYR A 307 -11.19 9.53 -25.58
CA TYR A 307 -11.14 9.60 -24.12
C TYR A 307 -11.41 11.03 -23.62
N LYS A 308 -10.78 12.05 -24.23
CA LYS A 308 -10.94 13.46 -23.85
C LYS A 308 -12.38 13.95 -23.96
N ASN A 309 -13.08 13.58 -25.03
CA ASN A 309 -14.46 14.00 -25.27
C ASN A 309 -15.50 13.13 -24.56
N SER A 310 -15.10 12.03 -23.91
CA SER A 310 -16.01 11.20 -23.11
C SER A 310 -16.35 11.90 -21.78
N PRO A 311 -17.59 11.77 -21.30
CA PRO A 311 -18.04 12.46 -20.09
C PRO A 311 -17.36 11.90 -18.83
N LEU A 312 -17.12 12.79 -17.86
CA LEU A 312 -16.64 12.44 -16.53
C LEU A 312 -17.76 11.79 -15.68
N PRO A 313 -17.38 11.16 -14.56
CA PRO A 313 -18.35 10.62 -13.62
C PRO A 313 -19.30 11.67 -13.02
N GLU A 314 -20.62 11.51 -13.16
CA GLU A 314 -21.63 12.22 -12.37
C GLU A 314 -21.98 11.41 -11.11
N PHE A 315 -21.87 12.03 -9.94
CA PHE A 315 -22.05 11.36 -8.64
C PHE A 315 -23.38 11.73 -7.93
N GLU A 316 -24.32 12.39 -8.61
CA GLU A 316 -25.58 12.81 -8.00
C GLU A 316 -26.61 11.67 -7.84
N GLY A 317 -27.01 11.37 -6.60
CA GLY A 317 -28.19 10.52 -6.28
C GLY A 317 -27.94 9.27 -5.41
N THR A 318 -29.00 8.73 -4.81
CA THR A 318 -28.96 7.62 -3.84
C THR A 318 -29.27 6.22 -4.39
N ALA A 319 -29.40 6.01 -5.71
CA ALA A 319 -29.80 4.69 -6.20
C ALA A 319 -29.31 4.32 -7.62
N SER A 320 -28.62 3.18 -7.67
CA SER A 320 -28.68 2.10 -8.68
C SER A 320 -28.26 2.31 -10.14
N ASN A 321 -28.11 3.52 -10.68
CA ASN A 321 -27.79 3.71 -12.12
C ASN A 321 -26.41 4.35 -12.38
N HIS A 322 -25.34 3.82 -11.78
CA HIS A 322 -23.98 4.08 -12.27
C HIS A 322 -23.74 3.20 -13.51
N ASN A 323 -24.60 3.38 -14.52
CA ASN A 323 -24.62 2.59 -15.74
C ASN A 323 -23.46 2.98 -16.63
N GLY A 324 -22.23 2.65 -16.26
CA GLY A 324 -21.10 2.56 -17.19
C GLY A 324 -20.68 3.81 -17.98
N LEU A 325 -21.46 4.90 -18.10
CA LEU A 325 -21.39 6.02 -19.08
C LEU A 325 -20.08 6.81 -19.12
N MET A 326 -19.05 6.45 -18.37
CA MET A 326 -18.10 7.42 -17.85
C MET A 326 -16.67 6.87 -17.84
N LYS A 327 -15.74 7.73 -18.29
CA LYS A 327 -14.30 7.48 -18.18
C LYS A 327 -13.85 7.61 -16.72
N SER A 328 -12.65 7.11 -16.41
CA SER A 328 -12.05 7.28 -15.09
C SER A 328 -11.95 8.77 -14.72
N PRO A 329 -12.17 9.16 -13.45
CA PRO A 329 -11.95 10.53 -13.00
C PRO A 329 -10.46 10.94 -13.05
N TYR A 330 -9.55 9.97 -13.16
CA TYR A 330 -8.12 10.20 -13.28
C TYR A 330 -7.55 9.59 -14.56
N SER A 331 -6.58 10.28 -15.14
CA SER A 331 -5.76 9.74 -16.23
C SER A 331 -4.62 8.90 -15.64
N SER A 332 -4.86 7.61 -15.47
CA SER A 332 -3.91 6.69 -14.81
C SER A 332 -3.23 5.71 -15.74
N LEU A 333 -3.85 5.32 -16.85
CA LEU A 333 -3.25 4.35 -17.78
C LEU A 333 -2.02 4.96 -18.46
N SER A 334 -2.18 6.13 -19.08
CA SER A 334 -1.11 6.81 -19.82
C SER A 334 -0.11 7.53 -18.91
N ALA A 335 -0.46 7.78 -17.65
CA ALA A 335 0.45 8.33 -16.65
C ALA A 335 1.40 7.27 -16.08
N LEU A 336 0.99 6.00 -16.06
CA LEU A 336 1.73 4.92 -15.40
C LEU A 336 2.34 3.89 -16.36
N ASN A 337 1.99 3.94 -17.65
CA ASN A 337 2.49 3.02 -18.67
C ASN A 337 2.81 3.77 -19.97
N SER A 338 3.78 3.27 -20.74
CA SER A 338 4.12 3.86 -22.05
C SER A 338 3.08 3.50 -23.11
N ASP A 339 3.06 4.26 -24.20
CA ASP A 339 2.18 3.97 -25.34
C ASP A 339 2.47 2.57 -25.93
N GLU A 340 3.74 2.15 -25.97
CA GLU A 340 4.11 0.80 -26.43
C GLU A 340 3.51 -0.31 -25.54
N TYR A 341 3.50 -0.10 -24.22
CA TYR A 341 2.90 -1.06 -23.29
C TYR A 341 1.36 -1.12 -23.44
N ILE A 342 0.72 0.02 -23.76
CA ILE A 342 -0.71 0.07 -24.06
C ILE A 342 -1.03 -0.71 -25.35
N ASP A 343 -0.17 -0.63 -26.36
CA ASP A 343 -0.29 -1.44 -27.57
C ASP A 343 -0.14 -2.94 -27.26
N GLU A 344 0.83 -3.33 -26.43
CA GLU A 344 1.02 -4.71 -25.97
C GLU A 344 -0.21 -5.24 -25.21
N LEU A 345 -0.82 -4.42 -24.35
CA LEU A 345 -2.06 -4.76 -23.64
C LEU A 345 -3.22 -5.07 -24.60
N ASN A 346 -3.40 -4.29 -25.65
CA ASN A 346 -4.44 -4.54 -26.65
C ASN A 346 -4.12 -5.80 -27.49
N ALA A 347 -2.85 -6.04 -27.82
CA ALA A 347 -2.41 -7.23 -28.55
C ALA A 347 -2.79 -8.56 -27.86
N LEU A 348 -2.94 -8.56 -26.53
CA LEU A 348 -3.40 -9.73 -25.76
C LEU A 348 -4.79 -10.23 -26.19
N TYR A 349 -5.63 -9.37 -26.78
CA TYR A 349 -7.04 -9.65 -27.10
C TYR A 349 -7.33 -9.75 -28.61
N GLU A 350 -6.38 -9.38 -29.48
CA GLU A 350 -6.59 -9.31 -30.94
C GLU A 350 -7.00 -10.66 -31.55
N ASN A 351 -6.48 -11.77 -31.02
CA ASN A 351 -6.71 -13.11 -31.57
C ASN A 351 -7.92 -13.84 -30.97
N ASP A 352 -8.58 -13.24 -29.97
CA ASP A 352 -9.68 -13.89 -29.26
C ASP A 352 -11.01 -13.81 -30.04
N ASN A 353 -11.10 -12.97 -31.08
CA ASN A 353 -12.33 -12.68 -31.83
C ASN A 353 -13.52 -12.29 -30.93
N LEU A 354 -13.25 -11.55 -29.86
CA LEU A 354 -14.27 -11.08 -28.93
C LEU A 354 -15.27 -10.16 -29.62
N THR A 355 -16.54 -10.48 -29.47
CA THR A 355 -17.66 -9.61 -29.83
C THR A 355 -17.68 -8.35 -28.95
N PHE A 356 -18.33 -7.29 -29.43
CA PHE A 356 -18.55 -6.09 -28.63
C PHE A 356 -19.26 -6.40 -27.29
N GLU A 357 -20.23 -7.33 -27.28
CA GLU A 357 -20.96 -7.72 -26.07
C GLU A 357 -20.02 -8.37 -25.04
N GLU A 358 -19.09 -9.21 -25.46
CA GLU A 358 -18.08 -9.82 -24.58
C GLU A 358 -17.11 -8.78 -24.03
N LYS A 359 -16.59 -7.87 -24.88
CA LYS A 359 -15.72 -6.77 -24.44
C LYS A 359 -16.43 -5.83 -23.45
N GLN A 360 -17.69 -5.52 -23.71
CA GLN A 360 -18.52 -4.74 -22.81
C GLN A 360 -18.70 -5.47 -21.47
N GLN A 361 -18.96 -6.77 -21.48
CA GLN A 361 -19.08 -7.55 -20.25
C GLN A 361 -17.78 -7.52 -19.43
N MET A 362 -16.63 -7.73 -20.08
CA MET A 362 -15.32 -7.61 -19.44
C MET A 362 -15.09 -6.21 -18.85
N TYR A 363 -15.44 -5.15 -19.60
CA TYR A 363 -15.37 -3.78 -19.09
C TYR A 363 -16.27 -3.57 -17.87
N ARG A 364 -17.49 -4.15 -17.85
CA ARG A 364 -18.35 -4.08 -16.65
C ARG A 364 -17.77 -4.81 -15.46
N GLU A 365 -17.01 -5.87 -15.66
CA GLU A 365 -16.44 -6.66 -14.57
C GLU A 365 -15.19 -5.98 -14.00
N PHE A 366 -14.34 -5.40 -14.85
CA PHE A 366 -13.01 -4.92 -14.49
C PHE A 366 -12.69 -3.52 -15.06
N ASN A 367 -13.27 -2.49 -14.43
CA ASN A 367 -13.03 -1.08 -14.75
C ASN A 367 -12.70 -0.26 -13.49
N TRP A 368 -12.49 1.04 -13.66
CA TRP A 368 -12.12 1.98 -12.59
C TRP A 368 -13.11 2.06 -11.42
N ASN A 369 -14.36 1.66 -11.60
CA ASN A 369 -15.40 1.70 -10.57
C ASN A 369 -15.56 0.36 -9.84
N ARG A 370 -14.46 -0.36 -9.68
CA ARG A 370 -14.41 -1.67 -9.04
C ARG A 370 -13.39 -1.69 -7.91
N VAL A 371 -13.57 -2.65 -7.00
CA VAL A 371 -12.61 -2.94 -5.93
C VAL A 371 -11.70 -4.07 -6.38
N VAL A 372 -10.38 -3.87 -6.31
CA VAL A 372 -9.36 -4.81 -6.79
C VAL A 372 -8.39 -5.10 -5.65
N GLU A 373 -8.74 -6.02 -4.75
CA GLU A 373 -8.04 -6.19 -3.48
C GLU A 373 -7.15 -7.44 -3.43
N ARG A 374 -6.10 -7.31 -2.64
CA ARG A 374 -5.19 -8.39 -2.24
C ARG A 374 -4.62 -9.28 -3.34
N PRO A 375 -4.13 -8.70 -4.46
CA PRO A 375 -3.60 -9.51 -5.54
C PRO A 375 -2.40 -10.35 -5.08
N LYS A 376 -2.31 -11.58 -5.60
CA LYS A 376 -1.16 -12.48 -5.42
C LYS A 376 -0.80 -13.11 -6.76
N VAL A 377 0.49 -13.31 -6.97
CA VAL A 377 1.04 -13.92 -8.19
C VAL A 377 1.87 -15.13 -7.80
N ILE A 378 1.66 -16.25 -8.50
CA ILE A 378 2.52 -17.44 -8.43
C ILE A 378 2.95 -17.84 -9.83
N TYR A 379 4.13 -18.44 -9.94
CA TYR A 379 4.63 -18.99 -11.21
C TYR A 379 4.25 -20.46 -11.35
N ASN A 380 3.72 -20.84 -12.52
CA ASN A 380 3.36 -22.22 -12.86
C ASN A 380 4.46 -22.85 -13.73
N ASP A 381 5.15 -23.87 -13.20
CA ASP A 381 6.29 -24.50 -13.89
C ASP A 381 5.86 -25.28 -15.13
N ALA A 382 4.66 -25.86 -15.12
CA ALA A 382 4.16 -26.71 -16.21
C ALA A 382 3.77 -25.88 -17.45
N THR A 383 3.15 -24.72 -17.24
CA THR A 383 2.68 -23.84 -18.33
C THR A 383 3.68 -22.74 -18.68
N GLY A 384 4.61 -22.43 -17.77
CA GLY A 384 5.54 -21.33 -17.91
C GLY A 384 4.93 -19.94 -17.66
N LYS A 385 3.70 -19.88 -17.11
CA LYS A 385 2.95 -18.64 -16.92
C LYS A 385 3.06 -18.11 -15.49
N TYR A 386 3.00 -16.80 -15.35
CA TYR A 386 2.70 -16.11 -14.10
C TYR A 386 1.19 -16.01 -13.98
N VAL A 387 0.63 -16.48 -12.86
CA VAL A 387 -0.81 -16.56 -12.63
C VAL A 387 -1.17 -15.68 -11.44
N MET A 388 -2.07 -14.73 -11.68
CA MET A 388 -2.51 -13.73 -10.72
C MET A 388 -3.94 -13.99 -10.30
N TRP A 389 -4.19 -13.95 -8.99
CA TRP A 389 -5.53 -13.97 -8.40
C TRP A 389 -5.72 -12.75 -7.50
N TRP A 390 -6.94 -12.22 -7.45
CA TRP A 390 -7.31 -11.13 -6.54
C TRP A 390 -8.76 -11.25 -6.09
N HIS A 391 -9.11 -10.52 -5.03
CA HIS A 391 -10.49 -10.29 -4.62
C HIS A 391 -11.08 -9.15 -5.43
N GLN A 392 -12.14 -9.45 -6.18
CA GLN A 392 -12.88 -8.51 -7.00
C GLN A 392 -14.24 -8.20 -6.35
N ASP A 393 -14.54 -6.91 -6.19
CA ASP A 393 -15.84 -6.46 -5.67
C ASP A 393 -16.46 -5.27 -6.43
N GLY A 394 -17.73 -5.00 -6.12
CA GLY A 394 -18.57 -4.03 -6.84
C GLY A 394 -20.06 -4.19 -6.49
N PRO A 395 -20.99 -3.65 -7.31
CA PRO A 395 -20.85 -3.10 -8.67
C PRO A 395 -20.41 -1.63 -8.72
N ARG A 396 -19.93 -1.10 -7.59
CA ARG A 396 -19.34 0.23 -7.43
C ARG A 396 -18.24 0.12 -6.38
N MET A 397 -17.17 0.89 -6.50
CA MET A 397 -16.16 0.95 -5.45
C MET A 397 -16.79 1.31 -4.08
N GLY A 398 -16.32 0.67 -3.01
CA GLY A 398 -16.89 0.77 -1.66
C GLY A 398 -17.96 -0.29 -1.34
N LEU A 399 -18.62 -0.86 -2.36
CA LEU A 399 -19.64 -1.90 -2.15
C LEU A 399 -19.07 -3.31 -2.29
N TYR A 400 -19.36 -4.16 -1.31
CA TYR A 400 -18.82 -5.53 -1.19
C TYR A 400 -19.86 -6.63 -1.46
N THR A 401 -20.64 -6.48 -2.54
CA THR A 401 -21.79 -7.35 -2.84
C THR A 401 -21.47 -8.52 -3.79
N VAL A 402 -20.40 -8.41 -4.57
CA VAL A 402 -20.03 -9.37 -5.61
C VAL A 402 -19.20 -10.52 -5.02
N ALA A 403 -18.19 -10.21 -4.20
CA ALA A 403 -17.32 -11.19 -3.51
C ALA A 403 -16.80 -12.29 -4.44
N SER A 404 -16.06 -11.89 -5.48
CA SER A 404 -15.57 -12.78 -6.54
C SER A 404 -14.05 -12.85 -6.56
N ALA A 405 -13.53 -13.92 -7.17
CA ALA A 405 -12.15 -14.01 -7.61
C ALA A 405 -12.00 -13.35 -8.97
N GLY A 406 -10.95 -12.56 -9.16
CA GLY A 406 -10.44 -12.23 -10.47
C GLY A 406 -9.19 -13.04 -10.78
N ILE A 407 -9.01 -13.41 -12.05
CA ILE A 407 -7.91 -14.27 -12.51
C ILE A 407 -7.28 -13.68 -13.77
N ALA A 408 -5.94 -13.65 -13.83
CA ALA A 408 -5.18 -13.18 -14.98
C ALA A 408 -3.87 -13.98 -15.16
N ILE A 409 -3.31 -13.98 -16.37
CA ILE A 409 -2.06 -14.67 -16.69
C ILE A 409 -1.09 -13.80 -17.48
N SER A 410 0.22 -14.07 -17.36
CA SER A 410 1.26 -13.39 -18.12
C SER A 410 2.41 -14.33 -18.50
N ASP A 411 3.12 -14.01 -19.58
CA ASP A 411 4.41 -14.61 -19.95
C ASP A 411 5.60 -13.98 -19.22
N SER A 412 5.39 -12.81 -18.60
CA SER A 412 6.39 -12.02 -17.89
C SER A 412 5.94 -11.70 -16.47
N PRO A 413 6.83 -11.67 -15.46
CA PRO A 413 6.46 -11.28 -14.11
C PRO A 413 5.97 -9.82 -14.05
N THR A 414 6.49 -8.93 -14.89
CA THR A 414 6.09 -7.52 -14.89
C THR A 414 4.82 -7.23 -15.71
N GLY A 415 4.24 -8.26 -16.33
CA GLY A 415 3.13 -8.10 -17.26
C GLY A 415 3.59 -7.85 -18.71
N PRO A 416 2.66 -7.45 -19.61
CA PRO A 416 1.25 -7.22 -19.31
C PRO A 416 0.49 -8.52 -19.01
N PHE A 417 -0.33 -8.50 -17.94
CA PHE A 417 -1.22 -9.60 -17.62
C PHE A 417 -2.50 -9.52 -18.45
N LYS A 418 -2.90 -10.66 -19.02
CA LYS A 418 -4.20 -10.86 -19.66
C LYS A 418 -5.25 -11.23 -18.63
N TYR A 419 -6.25 -10.36 -18.45
CA TYR A 419 -7.47 -10.69 -17.70
C TYR A 419 -8.16 -11.90 -18.33
N LEU A 420 -8.50 -12.90 -17.50
CA LEU A 420 -9.27 -14.07 -17.93
C LEU A 420 -10.74 -13.94 -17.55
N CYS A 421 -11.03 -13.75 -16.27
CA CYS A 421 -12.40 -13.63 -15.79
C CYS A 421 -12.48 -13.06 -14.37
N THR A 422 -13.71 -12.69 -13.98
CA THR A 422 -14.14 -12.45 -12.61
C THR A 422 -15.32 -13.37 -12.33
N ARG A 423 -15.27 -14.13 -11.24
CA ARG A 423 -16.39 -15.01 -10.88
C ARG A 423 -16.45 -15.35 -9.40
N ARG A 424 -17.60 -15.83 -8.96
CA ARG A 424 -17.70 -16.54 -7.68
C ARG A 424 -17.12 -17.93 -7.82
N VAL A 425 -16.57 -18.44 -6.74
CA VAL A 425 -16.02 -19.79 -6.66
C VAL A 425 -17.08 -20.72 -6.05
N THR A 426 -18.25 -20.82 -6.69
CA THR A 426 -19.43 -21.54 -6.17
C THR A 426 -19.11 -22.97 -5.75
N MET A 427 -19.45 -23.33 -4.51
CA MET A 427 -19.18 -24.65 -3.95
C MET A 427 -20.50 -25.36 -3.68
N THR A 428 -20.98 -26.18 -4.61
CA THR A 428 -22.21 -26.95 -4.35
C THR A 428 -22.04 -27.82 -3.12
N GLY A 429 -22.83 -27.56 -2.08
CA GLY A 429 -22.86 -28.32 -0.83
C GLY A 429 -22.49 -27.55 0.43
N VAL A 430 -21.92 -26.33 0.31
CA VAL A 430 -21.43 -25.57 1.47
C VAL A 430 -22.54 -24.78 2.18
N LEU A 431 -23.55 -24.31 1.44
CA LEU A 431 -24.74 -23.66 2.02
C LEU A 431 -26.03 -24.25 1.41
N THR A 432 -26.89 -24.81 2.24
CA THR A 432 -28.23 -25.30 1.82
C THR A 432 -29.31 -24.21 1.87
N THR A 433 -28.97 -23.00 2.35
CA THR A 433 -29.85 -21.81 2.37
C THR A 433 -29.03 -20.51 2.35
N GLY A 434 -29.28 -19.59 1.40
CA GLY A 434 -28.79 -18.19 1.44
C GLY A 434 -27.96 -17.72 0.23
N ASN A 435 -27.64 -16.41 0.18
CA ASN A 435 -26.86 -15.74 -0.89
C ASN A 435 -25.32 -15.87 -0.75
N GLY A 436 -24.82 -16.63 0.24
CA GLY A 436 -23.41 -16.66 0.63
C GLY A 436 -22.54 -17.72 -0.07
N ASP A 437 -23.08 -18.50 -0.99
CA ASP A 437 -22.32 -19.55 -1.68
C ASP A 437 -21.32 -18.95 -2.68
N GLY A 438 -20.11 -19.51 -2.70
CA GLY A 438 -19.02 -19.13 -3.60
C GLY A 438 -18.38 -17.77 -3.35
N MET A 439 -18.61 -17.16 -2.19
CA MET A 439 -17.97 -15.89 -1.84
C MET A 439 -16.46 -16.05 -1.72
N LEU A 440 -15.71 -15.21 -2.42
CA LEU A 440 -14.28 -15.01 -2.19
C LEU A 440 -14.06 -13.53 -1.92
N ARG A 441 -13.66 -13.22 -0.68
CA ARG A 441 -13.21 -11.87 -0.29
C ARG A 441 -11.71 -11.91 -0.01
N ASP A 442 -11.28 -11.42 1.15
CA ASP A 442 -9.89 -11.45 1.59
C ASP A 442 -9.19 -12.78 1.25
N MET A 443 -8.11 -12.72 0.45
CA MET A 443 -7.46 -13.91 -0.09
C MET A 443 -5.93 -13.86 -0.09
N THR A 444 -5.32 -15.04 -0.19
CA THR A 444 -3.93 -15.26 -0.60
C THR A 444 -3.81 -16.50 -1.50
N LEU A 445 -2.71 -16.62 -2.23
CA LEU A 445 -2.29 -17.86 -2.88
C LEU A 445 -1.19 -18.54 -2.08
N PHE A 446 -1.10 -19.86 -2.18
CA PHE A 446 -0.01 -20.67 -1.66
C PHE A 446 0.35 -21.75 -2.68
N LYS A 447 1.64 -21.87 -3.01
CA LYS A 447 2.18 -22.94 -3.85
C LYS A 447 3.08 -23.79 -2.99
N ASP A 448 2.73 -25.06 -2.87
CA ASP A 448 3.46 -26.04 -2.09
C ASP A 448 4.72 -26.53 -2.83
N ASP A 449 5.61 -27.19 -2.10
CA ASP A 449 6.91 -27.64 -2.61
C ASP A 449 6.77 -28.73 -3.69
N ASP A 450 5.65 -29.45 -3.72
CA ASP A 450 5.34 -30.46 -4.75
C ASP A 450 4.73 -29.85 -6.04
N GLY A 451 4.55 -28.53 -6.08
CA GLY A 451 3.92 -27.83 -7.19
C GLY A 451 2.39 -27.82 -7.14
N THR A 452 1.75 -28.32 -6.08
CA THR A 452 0.32 -28.10 -5.88
C THR A 452 0.08 -26.67 -5.42
N ALA A 453 -0.91 -25.99 -6.01
CA ALA A 453 -1.28 -24.65 -5.60
C ALA A 453 -2.67 -24.59 -4.98
N TYR A 454 -2.87 -23.60 -4.11
CA TYR A 454 -4.09 -23.39 -3.34
C TYR A 454 -4.44 -21.90 -3.33
N VAL A 455 -5.74 -21.62 -3.36
CA VAL A 455 -6.29 -20.31 -2.99
C VAL A 455 -6.86 -20.40 -1.57
N VAL A 456 -6.53 -19.43 -0.74
CA VAL A 456 -6.98 -19.34 0.65
C VAL A 456 -7.79 -18.06 0.79
N TYR A 457 -9.04 -18.15 1.25
CA TYR A 457 -9.94 -17.00 1.22
C TYR A 457 -11.01 -17.00 2.31
N SER A 458 -11.47 -15.81 2.67
CA SER A 458 -12.66 -15.61 3.51
C SER A 458 -13.93 -15.77 2.68
N SER A 459 -14.84 -16.60 3.19
CA SER A 459 -16.11 -16.97 2.57
C SER A 459 -17.25 -17.00 3.58
N GLU A 460 -18.46 -17.35 3.13
CA GLU A 460 -19.66 -17.51 3.97
C GLU A 460 -19.95 -16.24 4.80
N GLU A 461 -20.05 -15.08 4.14
CA GLU A 461 -20.14 -13.77 4.80
C GLU A 461 -18.95 -13.45 5.72
N ASN A 462 -17.75 -13.82 5.26
CA ASN A 462 -16.45 -13.71 5.96
C ASN A 462 -16.35 -14.55 7.24
N ALA A 463 -17.35 -15.38 7.54
CA ALA A 463 -17.38 -16.18 8.75
C ALA A 463 -16.33 -17.30 8.76
N THR A 464 -15.92 -17.78 7.58
CA THR A 464 -15.11 -19.00 7.43
C THR A 464 -13.96 -18.77 6.46
N THR A 465 -12.75 -19.22 6.86
CA THR A 465 -11.61 -19.31 5.94
C THR A 465 -11.60 -20.67 5.24
N ILE A 466 -11.55 -20.64 3.91
CA ILE A 466 -11.48 -21.80 3.02
C ILE A 466 -10.06 -21.90 2.46
N ILE A 467 -9.51 -23.11 2.41
CA ILE A 467 -8.32 -23.44 1.61
C ILE A 467 -8.81 -24.37 0.50
N HIS A 468 -8.62 -23.99 -0.76
CA HIS A 468 -9.09 -24.75 -1.92
C HIS A 468 -7.93 -25.00 -2.88
N LYS A 469 -7.75 -26.26 -3.29
CA LYS A 469 -6.78 -26.65 -4.30
C LYS A 469 -7.13 -26.05 -5.68
N LEU A 470 -6.11 -25.66 -6.44
CA LEU A 470 -6.24 -25.17 -7.81
C LEU A 470 -6.09 -26.31 -8.83
N ASN A 471 -6.53 -26.06 -10.08
CA ASN A 471 -6.25 -26.94 -11.22
C ASN A 471 -4.77 -26.88 -11.64
N ASP A 472 -4.35 -27.74 -12.56
CA ASP A 472 -2.93 -27.88 -12.96
C ASP A 472 -2.38 -26.60 -13.63
N GLU A 473 -3.24 -25.79 -14.26
CA GLU A 473 -2.90 -24.50 -14.86
C GLU A 473 -2.89 -23.33 -13.86
N TYR A 474 -3.34 -23.55 -12.62
CA TYR A 474 -3.58 -22.54 -11.57
C TYR A 474 -4.61 -21.45 -11.94
N THR A 475 -5.35 -21.60 -13.02
CA THR A 475 -6.33 -20.63 -13.51
C THR A 475 -7.76 -20.91 -13.02
N GLY A 476 -7.95 -21.98 -12.24
CA GLY A 476 -9.23 -22.34 -11.65
C GLY A 476 -9.06 -23.23 -10.42
N LEU A 477 -10.18 -23.63 -9.82
CA LEU A 477 -10.24 -24.59 -8.72
C LEU A 477 -10.04 -26.02 -9.25
N SER A 478 -9.55 -26.91 -8.41
CA SER A 478 -9.41 -28.33 -8.76
C SER A 478 -10.77 -28.94 -9.07
N GLY A 479 -10.97 -29.41 -10.30
CA GLY A 479 -12.25 -29.99 -10.74
C GLY A 479 -13.23 -29.00 -11.36
N ASP A 480 -12.83 -27.73 -11.58
CA ASP A 480 -13.56 -26.82 -12.47
C ASP A 480 -13.73 -27.44 -13.87
N LEU A 481 -14.79 -27.02 -14.58
CA LEU A 481 -15.01 -27.39 -15.97
C LEU A 481 -14.00 -26.69 -16.91
N GLU A 482 -13.93 -27.11 -18.17
CA GLU A 482 -13.02 -26.53 -19.18
C GLU A 482 -13.17 -25.01 -19.33
N ASP A 483 -14.36 -24.45 -19.09
CA ASP A 483 -14.60 -23.00 -19.10
C ASP A 483 -14.63 -22.44 -17.67
N ILE A 484 -13.48 -21.89 -17.25
CA ILE A 484 -13.27 -21.29 -15.92
C ILE A 484 -14.04 -19.97 -15.71
N SER A 485 -14.70 -19.42 -16.73
CA SER A 485 -15.52 -18.20 -16.58
C SER A 485 -16.93 -18.51 -16.05
N GLN A 486 -17.37 -19.76 -16.17
CA GLN A 486 -18.73 -20.14 -15.77
C GLN A 486 -18.81 -20.54 -14.30
N ASN A 487 -19.82 -20.02 -13.60
CA ASN A 487 -20.22 -20.44 -12.25
C ASN A 487 -20.93 -21.82 -12.27
N THR A 488 -20.42 -22.79 -13.03
CA THR A 488 -21.03 -24.11 -13.07
C THR A 488 -20.56 -24.91 -11.86
N PRO A 489 -21.46 -25.42 -11.01
CA PRO A 489 -21.03 -26.12 -9.82
C PRO A 489 -20.32 -27.44 -10.15
N ALA A 490 -19.08 -27.59 -9.67
CA ALA A 490 -18.42 -28.87 -9.57
C ALA A 490 -18.72 -29.51 -8.20
N ASN A 491 -18.77 -30.84 -8.14
CA ASN A 491 -18.96 -31.58 -6.90
C ASN A 491 -17.62 -31.66 -6.14
N PHE A 492 -17.25 -30.59 -5.44
CA PHE A 492 -16.07 -30.57 -4.58
C PHE A 492 -16.31 -31.39 -3.29
N THR A 493 -15.27 -32.06 -2.81
CA THR A 493 -15.28 -32.88 -1.59
C THR A 493 -14.38 -32.26 -0.52
N GLU A 494 -14.96 -31.92 0.64
CA GLU A 494 -14.18 -31.44 1.78
C GLU A 494 -13.20 -32.51 2.27
N GLY A 495 -11.95 -32.13 2.54
CA GLY A 495 -10.84 -33.03 2.85
C GLY A 495 -10.12 -33.59 1.62
N VAL A 496 -10.56 -33.26 0.40
CA VAL A 496 -9.94 -33.71 -0.86
C VAL A 496 -9.64 -32.55 -1.79
N ASP A 497 -10.62 -31.68 -2.02
CA ASP A 497 -10.49 -30.50 -2.89
C ASP A 497 -10.32 -29.22 -2.06
N TYR A 498 -10.97 -29.16 -0.89
CA TYR A 498 -10.93 -27.99 0.01
C TYR A 498 -11.07 -28.38 1.49
N VAL A 499 -10.81 -27.43 2.39
CA VAL A 499 -11.12 -27.54 3.83
C VAL A 499 -11.66 -26.22 4.40
N ARG A 500 -12.59 -26.31 5.36
CA ARG A 500 -13.09 -25.17 6.15
C ARG A 500 -12.32 -25.09 7.47
N VAL A 501 -11.42 -24.12 7.60
CA VAL A 501 -10.48 -24.07 8.74
C VAL A 501 -11.09 -23.38 9.97
N PHE A 502 -11.53 -22.13 9.80
CA PHE A 502 -11.96 -21.27 10.91
C PHE A 502 -13.47 -20.98 10.88
N ALA A 503 -14.28 -22.03 10.70
CA ALA A 503 -15.72 -21.87 10.51
C ALA A 503 -16.39 -21.09 11.65
N GLY A 504 -17.08 -20.00 11.29
CA GLY A 504 -17.77 -19.12 12.24
C GLY A 504 -16.87 -18.25 13.13
N GLN A 505 -15.55 -18.19 12.86
CA GLN A 505 -14.59 -17.42 13.67
C GLN A 505 -14.28 -16.03 13.08
N TYR A 506 -14.82 -15.70 11.91
CA TYR A 506 -14.69 -14.38 11.27
C TYR A 506 -13.23 -13.93 11.14
N ARG A 507 -12.43 -14.79 10.49
CA ARG A 507 -11.00 -14.56 10.21
C ARG A 507 -10.84 -14.04 8.78
N GLU A 508 -10.02 -13.00 8.65
CA GLU A 508 -9.78 -12.25 7.42
C GLU A 508 -8.27 -12.17 7.12
N ALA A 509 -7.91 -11.57 5.99
CA ALA A 509 -6.54 -11.28 5.61
C ALA A 509 -5.57 -12.48 5.70
N PRO A 510 -5.88 -13.64 5.09
CA PRO A 510 -5.06 -14.84 5.21
C PRO A 510 -3.67 -14.62 4.62
N ALA A 511 -2.64 -15.07 5.33
CA ALA A 511 -1.25 -15.09 4.90
C ALA A 511 -0.64 -16.44 5.28
N MET A 512 -0.45 -17.31 4.29
CA MET A 512 -0.01 -18.69 4.47
C MET A 512 1.48 -18.85 4.14
N PHE A 513 2.18 -19.68 4.91
CA PHE A 513 3.55 -20.09 4.64
C PHE A 513 3.80 -21.50 5.18
N LYS A 514 4.96 -22.07 4.87
CA LYS A 514 5.34 -23.42 5.25
C LYS A 514 6.78 -23.45 5.75
N ASP A 515 7.06 -24.30 6.74
CA ASP A 515 8.40 -24.64 7.22
C ASP A 515 8.46 -26.15 7.48
N GLY A 516 9.40 -26.85 6.83
CA GLY A 516 9.39 -28.31 6.80
C GLY A 516 8.08 -28.86 6.23
N ASP A 517 7.47 -29.83 6.92
CA ASP A 517 6.17 -30.43 6.56
C ASP A 517 4.97 -29.69 7.21
N THR A 518 5.19 -28.53 7.84
CA THR A 518 4.15 -27.82 8.60
C THR A 518 3.69 -26.57 7.87
N TYR A 519 2.37 -26.45 7.67
CA TYR A 519 1.72 -25.26 7.13
C TYR A 519 1.30 -24.34 8.26
N TYR A 520 1.48 -23.05 8.06
CA TYR A 520 1.11 -21.99 9.01
C TYR A 520 0.20 -20.99 8.30
N LEU A 521 -0.79 -20.47 9.04
CA LEU A 521 -1.73 -19.50 8.52
C LEU A 521 -1.92 -18.37 9.53
N ILE A 522 -1.52 -17.15 9.13
CA ILE A 522 -1.79 -15.91 9.86
C ILE A 522 -3.05 -15.27 9.28
N THR A 523 -3.95 -14.80 10.16
CA THR A 523 -5.19 -14.08 9.79
C THR A 523 -5.42 -12.91 10.74
N SER A 524 -6.17 -11.90 10.31
CA SER A 524 -6.78 -10.90 11.19
C SER A 524 -8.19 -11.31 11.63
N GLY A 525 -8.77 -10.62 12.61
CA GLY A 525 -10.22 -10.62 12.83
C GLY A 525 -10.94 -9.67 11.87
N GLN A 526 -12.28 -9.74 11.87
CA GLN A 526 -13.14 -8.84 11.09
C GLN A 526 -13.55 -7.59 11.89
N SER A 527 -12.95 -6.44 11.56
CA SER A 527 -13.26 -5.15 12.18
C SER A 527 -13.22 -3.96 11.22
N GLY A 528 -13.40 -4.21 9.92
CA GLY A 528 -13.31 -3.20 8.88
C GLY A 528 -11.93 -2.53 8.88
N TRP A 529 -11.90 -1.20 8.86
CA TRP A 529 -10.67 -0.41 8.87
C TRP A 529 -9.90 -0.44 10.20
N ASN A 530 -10.56 -0.81 11.30
CA ASN A 530 -9.91 -0.81 12.60
C ASN A 530 -8.92 -1.97 12.70
N PRO A 531 -7.64 -1.72 13.07
CA PRO A 531 -6.69 -2.79 13.30
C PRO A 531 -7.10 -3.63 14.52
N ASN A 532 -6.69 -4.90 14.53
CA ASN A 532 -7.11 -5.87 15.53
C ASN A 532 -6.03 -6.96 15.73
N PRO A 533 -6.22 -7.89 16.69
CA PRO A 533 -5.22 -8.92 16.96
C PRO A 533 -5.19 -9.96 15.83
N CYS A 534 -4.11 -9.95 15.07
CA CYS A 534 -3.77 -11.05 14.18
C CYS A 534 -3.48 -12.30 15.02
N ARG A 535 -3.81 -13.46 14.45
CA ARG A 535 -3.58 -14.77 15.06
C ARG A 535 -3.00 -15.72 14.04
N TYR A 536 -2.25 -16.70 14.53
CA TYR A 536 -1.73 -17.79 13.72
C TYR A 536 -2.28 -19.15 14.17
N SER A 537 -2.34 -20.07 13.22
CA SER A 537 -2.58 -21.50 13.43
C SER A 537 -1.62 -22.31 12.55
N TYR A 538 -1.55 -23.62 12.76
CA TYR A 538 -0.71 -24.52 11.98
C TYR A 538 -1.37 -25.91 11.84
N VAL A 539 -0.91 -26.66 10.84
CA VAL A 539 -1.23 -28.08 10.61
C VAL A 539 0.01 -28.79 10.07
N GLU A 540 0.26 -30.01 10.54
CA GLU A 540 1.41 -30.83 10.13
C GLU A 540 1.00 -31.83 9.04
N GLY A 541 1.83 -31.97 8.00
CA GLY A 541 1.73 -32.99 6.97
C GLY A 541 0.65 -32.73 5.92
N ASP A 542 -0.62 -32.78 6.32
CA ASP A 542 -1.77 -32.63 5.41
C ASP A 542 -2.47 -31.27 5.64
N ILE A 543 -2.44 -30.40 4.63
CA ILE A 543 -3.06 -29.07 4.66
C ILE A 543 -4.59 -29.13 4.90
N PHE A 544 -5.22 -30.26 4.55
CA PHE A 544 -6.65 -30.51 4.80
C PHE A 544 -6.93 -31.21 6.14
N GLY A 545 -5.89 -31.41 6.95
CA GLY A 545 -6.00 -31.95 8.30
C GLY A 545 -6.65 -30.99 9.31
N GLU A 546 -6.58 -31.37 10.59
CA GLU A 546 -7.14 -30.58 11.68
C GLU A 546 -6.15 -29.49 12.12
N TRP A 547 -6.50 -28.23 11.84
CA TRP A 547 -5.70 -27.07 12.21
C TRP A 547 -5.74 -26.77 13.71
N ALA A 548 -4.60 -26.39 14.28
CA ALA A 548 -4.46 -26.07 15.70
C ALA A 548 -5.31 -24.84 16.12
N PRO A 549 -5.64 -24.68 17.41
CA PRO A 549 -6.28 -23.47 17.90
C PRO A 549 -5.47 -22.20 17.64
N ASN A 550 -6.15 -21.11 17.25
CA ASN A 550 -5.54 -19.82 16.93
C ASN A 550 -4.82 -19.16 18.12
N LYS A 551 -3.54 -18.83 17.96
CA LYS A 551 -2.67 -18.19 18.96
C LYS A 551 -2.35 -16.73 18.58
N LYS A 552 -2.13 -15.87 19.58
CA LYS A 552 -1.59 -14.51 19.37
C LYS A 552 -0.08 -14.58 19.20
N PHE A 553 0.50 -13.60 18.50
CA PHE A 553 1.96 -13.55 18.28
C PHE A 553 2.58 -12.15 18.38
N ALA A 554 1.83 -11.05 18.23
CA ALA A 554 2.38 -9.72 18.48
C ALA A 554 2.71 -9.53 19.97
N VAL A 555 3.96 -9.16 20.26
CA VAL A 555 4.52 -8.97 21.61
C VAL A 555 4.80 -7.48 21.81
N ASN A 556 4.51 -6.97 23.01
CA ASN A 556 4.61 -5.55 23.38
C ASN A 556 3.74 -4.62 22.50
N ASP A 557 2.68 -5.17 21.93
CA ASP A 557 1.69 -4.40 21.18
C ASP A 557 0.98 -3.42 22.11
N ILE A 558 0.88 -2.17 21.67
CA ILE A 558 0.33 -1.07 22.46
C ILE A 558 -1.08 -0.72 21.98
N PRO A 559 -1.97 -0.26 22.87
CA PRO A 559 -3.27 0.24 22.47
C PRO A 559 -3.17 1.40 21.47
N TYR A 560 -4.14 1.49 20.56
CA TYR A 560 -4.32 2.64 19.69
C TYR A 560 -5.74 3.21 19.87
N GLY A 561 -5.82 4.43 20.40
CA GLY A 561 -7.10 4.99 20.85
C GLY A 561 -7.75 4.08 21.90
N THR A 562 -8.98 3.63 21.63
CA THR A 562 -9.73 2.71 22.50
C THR A 562 -9.50 1.23 22.21
N GLN A 563 -8.75 0.90 21.16
CA GLN A 563 -8.49 -0.46 20.72
C GLN A 563 -7.25 -1.01 21.43
N GLN A 564 -7.29 -2.28 21.81
CA GLN A 564 -6.15 -3.01 22.38
C GLN A 564 -5.67 -4.05 21.37
N GLU A 565 -4.38 -4.38 21.41
CA GLU A 565 -3.80 -5.47 20.63
C GLU A 565 -4.06 -5.32 19.11
N THR A 566 -3.49 -4.27 18.53
CA THR A 566 -3.78 -3.84 17.15
C THR A 566 -2.81 -4.42 16.10
N THR A 567 -1.97 -5.37 16.48
CA THR A 567 -0.86 -5.88 15.67
C THR A 567 0.00 -4.72 15.17
N PHE A 568 0.42 -3.83 16.07
CA PHE A 568 1.17 -2.60 15.74
C PHE A 568 0.43 -1.69 14.74
N ARG A 569 -0.91 -1.62 14.88
CA ARG A 569 -1.84 -0.91 13.99
C ARG A 569 -1.72 -1.40 12.55
N SER A 570 -1.76 -2.71 12.35
CA SER A 570 -1.65 -3.30 11.02
C SER A 570 -2.53 -4.53 10.82
N GLN A 571 -2.74 -4.87 9.55
CA GLN A 571 -3.46 -6.06 9.13
C GLN A 571 -2.55 -6.91 8.22
N SER A 572 -2.55 -8.23 8.41
CA SER A 572 -1.74 -9.16 7.63
C SER A 572 -2.02 -9.07 6.12
N THR A 573 -1.02 -9.45 5.32
CA THR A 573 -1.23 -9.62 3.87
C THR A 573 -0.44 -10.77 3.26
N PHE A 574 0.77 -10.99 3.75
CA PHE A 574 1.71 -11.94 3.19
C PHE A 574 2.78 -12.25 4.25
N ILE A 575 3.33 -13.45 4.22
CA ILE A 575 4.51 -13.81 4.99
C ILE A 575 5.60 -14.11 3.98
N LEU A 576 6.69 -13.34 4.04
CA LEU A 576 7.82 -13.46 3.13
C LEU A 576 8.84 -14.45 3.71
N PRO A 577 9.11 -15.59 3.06
CA PRO A 577 10.27 -16.42 3.36
C PRO A 577 11.53 -15.65 2.99
N VAL A 578 12.45 -15.50 3.94
CA VAL A 578 13.73 -14.83 3.71
C VAL A 578 14.63 -15.75 2.89
N ARG A 579 15.39 -15.17 1.97
CA ARG A 579 16.39 -15.90 1.18
C ARG A 579 17.78 -15.30 1.39
N ASP A 580 18.80 -16.13 1.19
CA ASP A 580 20.20 -15.71 1.17
C ASP A 580 20.58 -15.05 -0.17
N GLU A 581 21.86 -14.75 -0.35
CA GLU A 581 22.40 -14.07 -1.53
C GLU A 581 22.30 -14.90 -2.82
N ASP A 582 22.30 -16.23 -2.71
CA ASP A 582 22.08 -17.16 -3.83
C ASP A 582 20.59 -17.33 -4.16
N GLY A 583 19.74 -16.75 -3.32
CA GLY A 583 18.29 -16.82 -3.44
C GLY A 583 17.70 -18.09 -2.86
N ASN A 584 18.38 -18.82 -2.00
CA ASN A 584 17.85 -19.98 -1.31
C ASN A 584 17.07 -19.55 -0.06
N LYS A 585 15.91 -20.17 0.22
CA LYS A 585 15.16 -19.93 1.46
C LYS A 585 16.03 -20.24 2.68
N VAL A 586 16.10 -19.31 3.63
CA VAL A 586 16.77 -19.49 4.91
C VAL A 586 15.78 -20.13 5.91
N PRO A 587 16.04 -21.33 6.43
CA PRO A 587 15.10 -22.04 7.29
C PRO A 587 14.69 -21.23 8.53
N GLY A 588 13.40 -21.27 8.89
CA GLY A 588 12.87 -20.56 10.05
C GLY A 588 12.95 -19.03 10.02
N LYS A 589 13.31 -18.41 8.89
CA LYS A 589 13.40 -16.95 8.75
C LYS A 589 12.25 -16.43 7.88
N PHE A 590 11.35 -15.70 8.53
CA PHE A 590 10.16 -15.15 7.90
C PHE A 590 9.97 -13.69 8.28
N VAL A 591 9.36 -12.92 7.38
CA VAL A 591 8.97 -11.53 7.61
C VAL A 591 7.46 -11.44 7.49
N TYR A 592 6.82 -10.94 8.55
CA TYR A 592 5.44 -10.50 8.49
C TYR A 592 5.34 -9.26 7.60
N MET A 593 4.46 -9.31 6.60
CA MET A 593 4.05 -8.13 5.85
C MET A 593 2.61 -7.79 6.20
N GLY A 594 2.39 -6.55 6.64
CA GLY A 594 1.07 -6.00 6.89
C GLY A 594 0.93 -4.55 6.43
N TYR A 595 -0.30 -4.06 6.44
CA TYR A 595 -0.64 -2.68 6.07
C TYR A 595 -1.24 -1.94 7.25
N ARG A 596 -0.84 -0.67 7.39
CA ARG A 596 -1.51 0.32 8.21
C ARG A 596 -2.37 1.17 7.28
N TRP A 597 -3.66 0.85 7.25
CA TRP A 597 -4.62 1.53 6.40
C TRP A 597 -4.98 2.92 6.91
N PHE A 598 -4.95 3.90 6.02
CA PHE A 598 -5.51 5.23 6.26
C PHE A 598 -6.74 5.41 5.37
N ARG A 599 -7.92 5.07 5.91
CA ARG A 599 -9.19 5.05 5.16
C ARG A 599 -9.45 6.29 4.32
N GLU A 600 -9.26 7.48 4.91
CA GLU A 600 -9.54 8.75 4.24
C GLU A 600 -8.47 9.13 3.21
N ASN A 601 -7.28 8.53 3.28
CA ASN A 601 -6.18 8.76 2.35
C ASN A 601 -5.43 7.44 2.09
N LEU A 602 -6.01 6.59 1.24
CA LEU A 602 -5.48 5.25 1.02
C LEU A 602 -4.10 5.26 0.34
N GLN A 603 -3.81 6.27 -0.48
CA GLN A 603 -2.48 6.54 -1.04
C GLN A 603 -1.41 6.63 0.05
N ASP A 604 -1.77 7.12 1.23
CA ASP A 604 -0.87 7.33 2.36
C ASP A 604 -0.80 6.10 3.30
N SER A 605 -1.50 5.01 3.00
CA SER A 605 -1.39 3.77 3.80
C SER A 605 0.06 3.27 3.84
N ARG A 606 0.48 2.72 4.99
CA ARG A 606 1.90 2.37 5.27
C ARG A 606 2.15 0.88 5.35
N TYR A 607 3.38 0.48 5.11
CA TYR A 607 3.84 -0.91 5.18
C TYR A 607 4.43 -1.21 6.56
N ILE A 608 4.01 -2.32 7.17
CA ILE A 608 4.54 -2.84 8.43
C ILE A 608 5.21 -4.17 8.14
N TRP A 609 6.52 -4.13 7.95
CA TRP A 609 7.35 -5.31 7.72
C TRP A 609 8.18 -5.59 8.96
N LEU A 610 7.96 -6.74 9.59
CA LEU A 610 8.63 -7.11 10.84
C LEU A 610 9.13 -8.55 10.79
N PRO A 611 10.33 -8.83 11.32
CA PRO A 611 10.82 -10.20 11.40
C PRO A 611 9.96 -11.00 12.39
N LEU A 612 9.66 -12.25 12.02
CA LEU A 612 9.06 -13.21 12.94
C LEU A 612 10.15 -13.94 13.73
N ASN A 613 10.01 -13.97 15.04
CA ASN A 613 10.73 -14.92 15.90
C ASN A 613 9.98 -16.24 15.84
N PHE A 614 10.55 -17.22 15.13
CA PHE A 614 9.91 -18.47 14.79
C PHE A 614 10.66 -19.66 15.39
N ASN A 615 9.94 -20.57 16.04
CA ASN A 615 10.45 -21.85 16.49
C ASN A 615 9.63 -22.98 15.84
N GLY A 616 10.24 -23.66 14.86
CA GLY A 616 9.58 -24.75 14.13
C GLY A 616 9.32 -26.01 14.96
N GLU A 617 10.09 -26.26 16.02
CA GLU A 617 9.90 -27.43 16.90
C GLU A 617 8.70 -27.27 17.84
N THR A 618 8.43 -26.04 18.30
CA THR A 618 7.32 -25.74 19.21
C THR A 618 6.12 -25.09 18.51
N HIS A 619 6.27 -24.77 17.22
CA HIS A 619 5.35 -23.96 16.42
C HIS A 619 5.06 -22.60 17.06
N GLU A 620 6.01 -22.06 17.83
CA GLU A 620 5.85 -20.77 18.48
C GLU A 620 6.27 -19.66 17.53
N ILE A 621 5.34 -18.72 17.32
CA ILE A 621 5.58 -17.49 16.56
C ILE A 621 5.39 -16.32 17.52
N THR A 622 6.39 -15.43 17.56
CA THR A 622 6.27 -14.11 18.17
C THR A 622 6.76 -13.02 17.22
N MET A 623 6.27 -11.81 17.39
CA MET A 623 6.64 -10.65 16.58
C MET A 623 6.75 -9.44 17.50
N GLU A 624 7.88 -8.75 17.48
CA GLU A 624 8.14 -7.56 18.29
C GLU A 624 8.25 -6.33 17.40
N TRP A 625 7.88 -5.17 17.94
CA TRP A 625 8.09 -3.91 17.24
C TRP A 625 9.58 -3.61 17.10
N LYS A 626 9.97 -3.12 15.92
CA LYS A 626 11.29 -2.56 15.64
C LYS A 626 11.10 -1.26 14.87
N ASP A 627 11.67 -0.17 15.37
CA ASP A 627 11.67 1.12 14.65
C ASP A 627 12.48 1.01 13.34
N GLU A 628 13.53 0.18 13.35
CA GLU A 628 14.41 -0.08 12.21
C GLU A 628 15.04 -1.48 12.34
N TRP A 629 15.23 -2.19 11.22
CA TRP A 629 15.95 -3.48 11.16
C TRP A 629 16.47 -3.78 9.75
N SER A 630 17.42 -4.71 9.61
CA SER A 630 17.95 -5.14 8.31
C SER A 630 17.77 -6.64 8.03
N PHE A 631 17.62 -7.02 6.77
CA PHE A 631 17.62 -8.43 6.34
C PHE A 631 18.93 -9.12 6.70
N LYS A 632 20.06 -8.42 6.60
CA LYS A 632 21.37 -8.91 6.99
C LYS A 632 21.39 -9.35 8.46
N ASP A 633 20.85 -8.53 9.37
CA ASP A 633 20.80 -8.88 10.80
C ASP A 633 19.84 -10.05 11.08
N LEU A 634 18.77 -10.17 10.28
CA LEU A 634 17.80 -11.27 10.40
C LEU A 634 18.41 -12.61 9.95
N ILE A 635 19.15 -12.61 8.84
CA ILE A 635 19.87 -13.78 8.31
C ILE A 635 20.99 -14.16 9.28
N GLY A 636 21.76 -13.17 9.76
CA GLY A 636 22.88 -13.37 10.67
C GLY A 636 24.04 -14.13 10.01
N ASP A 637 24.76 -14.95 10.79
CA ASP A 637 25.87 -15.78 10.30
C ASP A 637 25.37 -17.12 9.71
N TYR A 638 24.19 -17.13 9.07
CA TYR A 638 23.68 -18.33 8.43
C TYR A 638 24.58 -18.71 7.25
N GLU A 639 25.14 -19.90 7.32
CA GLU A 639 25.89 -20.52 6.23
C GLU A 639 25.05 -21.72 5.73
N PRO A 640 24.67 -21.76 4.45
CA PRO A 640 23.91 -22.89 3.90
C PRO A 640 24.73 -24.19 4.02
N GLU A 641 24.08 -25.26 4.50
CA GLU A 641 24.66 -26.60 4.49
C GLU A 641 24.41 -27.24 3.12
N TYR A 642 25.49 -27.56 2.39
CA TYR A 642 25.47 -28.29 1.13
C TYR A 642 25.99 -29.71 1.33
N GLU A 643 25.42 -30.70 0.60
CA GLU A 643 25.93 -32.07 0.65
C GLU A 643 27.31 -32.14 -0.02
N LEU A 644 28.20 -32.99 0.51
CA LEU A 644 29.45 -33.33 -0.18
C LEU A 644 29.15 -33.93 -1.57
N GLY A 645 29.49 -33.19 -2.61
CA GLY A 645 29.24 -33.51 -4.02
C GLY A 645 28.27 -32.57 -4.72
N ASP A 646 27.54 -31.72 -4.00
CA ASP A 646 26.72 -30.63 -4.55
C ASP A 646 27.62 -29.42 -4.80
N VAL A 647 28.37 -29.49 -5.89
CA VAL A 647 29.44 -28.53 -6.18
C VAL A 647 28.93 -27.27 -6.86
N ASN A 648 27.67 -27.24 -7.26
CA ASN A 648 27.03 -26.10 -7.93
C ASN A 648 26.02 -25.37 -7.02
N HIS A 649 25.90 -25.79 -5.76
CA HIS A 649 25.04 -25.21 -4.71
C HIS A 649 23.55 -25.26 -5.03
N ASP A 650 23.11 -26.27 -5.78
CA ASP A 650 21.70 -26.46 -6.15
C ASP A 650 20.90 -27.36 -5.18
N LYS A 651 21.56 -27.81 -4.09
CA LYS A 651 21.01 -28.69 -3.04
C LYS A 651 20.71 -30.11 -3.52
N THR A 652 21.11 -30.46 -4.73
CA THR A 652 21.01 -31.82 -5.26
C THR A 652 22.39 -32.30 -5.69
N VAL A 653 22.67 -33.59 -5.46
CA VAL A 653 23.89 -34.22 -5.98
C VAL A 653 23.51 -35.00 -7.23
N ASP A 654 23.72 -34.43 -8.41
CA ASP A 654 23.22 -34.94 -9.68
C ASP A 654 24.27 -34.96 -10.83
N VAL A 655 23.83 -35.09 -12.07
CA VAL A 655 24.72 -35.15 -13.25
C VAL A 655 25.32 -33.78 -13.61
N LEU A 656 24.70 -32.68 -13.18
CA LEU A 656 25.20 -31.33 -13.33
C LEU A 656 26.42 -31.13 -12.44
N ASP A 657 26.44 -31.67 -11.22
CA ASP A 657 27.65 -31.68 -10.37
C ASP A 657 28.82 -32.44 -11.00
N VAL A 658 28.52 -33.60 -11.59
CA VAL A 658 29.52 -34.37 -12.35
C VAL A 658 30.09 -33.51 -13.47
N THR A 659 29.23 -32.76 -14.16
CA THR A 659 29.62 -31.87 -15.25
C THR A 659 30.45 -30.69 -14.74
N ALA A 660 30.09 -30.11 -13.60
CA ALA A 660 30.79 -29.00 -12.97
C ALA A 660 32.19 -29.43 -12.49
N ILE A 661 32.33 -30.60 -11.85
CA ILE A 661 33.64 -31.19 -11.53
C ILE A 661 34.45 -31.40 -12.81
N GLN A 662 33.85 -31.95 -13.88
CA GLN A 662 34.57 -32.17 -15.13
C GLN A 662 35.04 -30.86 -15.80
N LYS A 663 34.22 -29.82 -15.81
CA LYS A 663 34.59 -28.47 -16.28
C LYS A 663 35.77 -27.93 -15.49
N TYR A 664 35.73 -28.02 -14.16
CA TYR A 664 36.83 -27.62 -13.29
C TYR A 664 38.14 -28.35 -13.63
N LEU A 665 38.07 -29.67 -13.85
CA LEU A 665 39.24 -30.49 -14.21
C LEU A 665 39.88 -30.10 -15.55
N VAL A 666 39.12 -29.51 -16.47
CA VAL A 666 39.62 -29.00 -17.75
C VAL A 666 39.80 -27.48 -17.78
N SER A 667 39.75 -26.82 -16.60
CA SER A 667 39.90 -25.37 -16.44
C SER A 667 38.90 -24.55 -17.25
N VAL A 668 37.66 -25.05 -17.37
CA VAL A 668 36.52 -24.26 -17.82
C VAL A 668 35.93 -23.57 -16.60
N GLU A 669 35.82 -22.23 -16.66
CA GLU A 669 35.21 -21.44 -15.59
C GLU A 669 33.74 -21.80 -15.42
N ASP A 670 33.36 -22.02 -14.17
CA ASP A 670 31.99 -22.19 -13.71
C ASP A 670 31.87 -21.38 -12.42
N GLU A 671 31.11 -20.28 -12.46
CA GLU A 671 31.08 -19.27 -11.38
C GLU A 671 30.54 -19.84 -10.06
N ASN A 672 29.77 -20.93 -10.13
CA ASN A 672 29.12 -21.55 -8.99
C ASN A 672 29.87 -22.79 -8.47
N PHE A 673 31.09 -23.06 -8.94
CA PHE A 673 31.82 -24.27 -8.55
C PHE A 673 32.48 -24.16 -7.16
N ASP A 674 32.03 -24.98 -6.21
CA ASP A 674 32.63 -25.06 -4.87
C ASP A 674 33.64 -26.21 -4.75
N VAL A 675 34.91 -25.82 -4.71
CA VAL A 675 36.05 -26.72 -4.49
C VAL A 675 36.00 -27.48 -3.16
N LYS A 676 35.32 -26.97 -2.13
CA LYS A 676 35.23 -27.64 -0.82
C LYS A 676 34.31 -28.85 -0.87
N LEU A 677 33.32 -28.85 -1.76
CA LEU A 677 32.31 -29.90 -1.91
C LEU A 677 32.73 -30.95 -2.96
N ALA A 678 33.76 -30.64 -3.77
CA ALA A 678 34.14 -31.44 -4.93
C ALA A 678 35.01 -32.67 -4.62
N ASP A 679 35.59 -32.79 -3.42
CA ASP A 679 36.36 -33.98 -2.99
C ASP A 679 35.42 -35.05 -2.40
N VAL A 680 34.56 -35.59 -3.25
CA VAL A 680 33.44 -36.48 -2.85
C VAL A 680 33.91 -37.80 -2.26
N ASN A 681 35.11 -38.25 -2.63
CA ASN A 681 35.70 -39.46 -2.08
C ASN A 681 36.62 -39.22 -0.86
N GLU A 682 36.78 -37.95 -0.45
CA GLU A 682 37.59 -37.50 0.68
C GLU A 682 39.07 -37.95 0.61
N ASP A 683 39.64 -38.08 -0.60
CA ASP A 683 41.05 -38.47 -0.80
C ASP A 683 42.02 -37.27 -0.84
N GLY A 684 41.49 -36.05 -0.72
CA GLY A 684 42.22 -34.80 -0.69
C GLY A 684 42.55 -34.24 -2.07
N ALA A 685 42.03 -34.84 -3.16
CA ALA A 685 42.30 -34.40 -4.52
C ALA A 685 41.05 -34.43 -5.40
N ILE A 686 40.60 -33.26 -5.86
CA ILE A 686 39.51 -33.14 -6.84
C ILE A 686 39.97 -33.70 -8.19
N ASN A 687 39.41 -34.84 -8.59
CA ASN A 687 39.77 -35.55 -9.81
C ASN A 687 38.58 -36.33 -10.42
N ILE A 688 38.83 -37.06 -11.51
CA ILE A 688 37.77 -37.80 -12.21
C ILE A 688 37.07 -38.85 -11.33
N LYS A 689 37.72 -39.32 -10.25
CA LYS A 689 37.12 -40.26 -9.31
C LYS A 689 35.97 -39.62 -8.51
N ASP A 690 36.02 -38.32 -8.23
CA ASP A 690 34.95 -37.62 -7.51
C ASP A 690 33.69 -37.55 -8.37
N ALA A 691 33.86 -37.09 -9.61
CA ALA A 691 32.83 -37.16 -10.65
C ALA A 691 32.27 -38.59 -10.82
N THR A 692 33.16 -39.60 -10.84
CA THR A 692 32.74 -41.01 -10.94
C THR A 692 31.98 -41.49 -9.70
N THR A 693 32.31 -40.98 -8.51
CA THR A 693 31.68 -41.35 -7.25
C THR A 693 30.22 -40.87 -7.22
N ILE A 694 29.97 -39.63 -7.65
CA ILE A 694 28.61 -39.12 -7.84
C ILE A 694 27.86 -39.97 -8.87
N GLN A 695 28.45 -40.23 -10.04
CA GLN A 695 27.83 -41.05 -11.10
C GLN A 695 27.45 -42.46 -10.62
N LEU A 696 28.29 -43.08 -9.78
CA LEU A 696 28.01 -44.39 -9.20
C LEU A 696 26.86 -44.34 -8.19
N LYS A 697 26.74 -43.27 -7.39
CA LYS A 697 25.59 -43.06 -6.49
C LYS A 697 24.30 -42.94 -7.29
N LEU A 698 24.30 -42.14 -8.37
CA LEU A 698 23.14 -41.92 -9.25
C LEU A 698 22.71 -43.16 -10.05
N SER A 699 23.61 -44.11 -10.27
CA SER A 699 23.35 -45.33 -11.04
C SER A 699 22.67 -46.46 -10.26
N LYS A 700 22.47 -46.30 -8.96
CA LYS A 700 21.84 -47.25 -8.05
C LYS A 700 20.41 -46.81 -7.73
#